data_AF-A0A1Q3EGZ4-F1
#
_entry.id   AF-A0A1Q3EGZ4-F1
#
_cell.length_a   1.000
_cell.length_b   1.000
_cell.length_c   1.000
_cell.angle_alpha   90.00
_cell.angle_beta   90.00
_cell.angle_gamma   90.00
#
_symmetry.space_group_name_H-M   'P 1'
#
loop_
_entity.id
_entity.type
_entity.pdbx_description
1 polymer ?
#
loop_
_entity_poly.entity_id
_entity_poly.type
_entity_poly.pdbx_seq_one_letter_code
_entity_poly.pdbx_strand_id
1 'polypeptide(L)'
;MNGPECQNALSTKKGRAAAIGKSMQEFEETFANTTFQAGLDIMEKTIAQAESEGKIAVIKEHTCFILDSNTLNSHVDCRREAKPRPVIIDHQFDIRTYEDKEKSVQYKELPLRNPTLLPDRMIATLQPVIIIRHPFYTFPSALRASSSYGANVLDPDFAIIATFRWQRLVFDFYQEYCERERKLSSGRGNWPIVIDGDKLISDTKGQMTRFCEIVGLKESDIQYSWDPHYVKRNAVWDAFTKVAEESTGVIKTSDTIQPPDITEARKIWETGPEAQWSEEKRALRIQSSHMSKEEADKKSYQAGLDEMEELLAKANEEGKICTIKEHTVHLFESKFVNANISSSRHEVPRPVIVDRKLDVTNSGEADVPLPVPNPTLLPDRLLASMSPIIIIRHPIFTYTSYIRAASVFGGTGIDSEFPLMATYRWQRIIYDFYREYYDKTDLEGRKHWPIVIDGDKLVEDTKGQMEKFCALTGIDETQIQYSWNASNESIEGVYRAFVGTIKESTGVIKTPKSSKALNVEEYVEKWTEEFDETVAQRLKEAVEASIEDYEYLFKARFVRFIAFGNHGQPLPFVMPKIRTTRTKQPPEGYEEIESILDDYARKMRDAENESHEGKRKSESLWPIMQISHARSRYVYELYYKREAISKPLYDWLLKEGFADANLIAKWKKPGYEKLCCLRCIQTKDMNYQGSTCICRVPKAQVRSGTIVNCVHCGCRGCSSDS
;
A
#
# COMPACT_ATOMS: atom_id res chain seq x y z
N MET A 1 20.80 -9.57 28.62
CA MET A 1 21.17 -8.42 27.75
C MET A 1 22.67 -8.12 27.70
N ASN A 2 23.54 -8.70 28.54
CA ASN A 2 24.97 -8.37 28.59
C ASN A 2 25.92 -9.49 28.10
N GLY A 3 25.45 -10.43 27.29
CA GLY A 3 26.32 -11.45 26.71
C GLY A 3 27.23 -10.85 25.62
N PRO A 4 28.50 -11.25 25.51
CA PRO A 4 29.43 -10.76 24.47
C PRO A 4 28.90 -10.99 23.04
N GLU A 5 28.02 -11.98 22.85
CA GLU A 5 27.36 -12.26 21.56
C GLU A 5 26.31 -11.20 21.18
N CYS A 6 25.76 -10.44 22.13
CA CYS A 6 24.83 -9.34 21.87
C CYS A 6 25.52 -8.03 21.46
N GLN A 7 26.85 -7.92 21.60
CA GLN A 7 27.60 -6.67 21.39
C GLN A 7 28.19 -6.52 19.98
N ASN A 8 28.15 -7.54 19.12
CA ASN A 8 28.63 -7.41 17.74
C ASN A 8 27.54 -6.87 16.80
N ALA A 9 27.65 -5.57 16.45
CA ALA A 9 26.82 -4.86 15.48
C ALA A 9 26.98 -5.34 14.02
N LEU A 10 27.87 -6.31 13.75
CA LEU A 10 28.23 -6.79 12.40
C LEU A 10 27.53 -8.07 11.94
N SER A 11 26.72 -8.73 12.77
CA SER A 11 25.93 -9.88 12.32
C SER A 11 24.46 -9.46 12.13
N THR A 12 24.01 -9.36 10.89
CA THR A 12 22.59 -9.13 10.60
C THR A 12 21.73 -10.23 11.24
N LYS A 13 20.49 -9.93 11.65
CA LYS A 13 19.54 -10.95 12.15
C LYS A 13 19.44 -12.16 11.22
N LYS A 14 19.53 -11.90 9.91
CA LYS A 14 19.56 -12.91 8.84
C LYS A 14 20.77 -13.84 8.94
N GLY A 15 21.96 -13.30 9.24
CA GLY A 15 23.16 -14.09 9.48
C GLY A 15 23.07 -14.93 10.76
N ARG A 16 22.45 -14.42 11.82
CA ARG A 16 22.24 -15.18 13.07
C ARG A 16 21.22 -16.32 12.91
N ALA A 17 20.11 -16.06 12.21
CA ALA A 17 19.12 -17.09 11.88
C ALA A 17 19.74 -18.21 11.02
N ALA A 18 20.51 -17.83 9.99
CA ALA A 18 21.21 -18.78 9.13
C ALA A 18 22.27 -19.62 9.86
N ALA A 19 23.01 -19.02 10.80
CA ALA A 19 24.05 -19.70 11.57
C ALA A 19 23.51 -20.83 12.47
N ILE A 20 22.24 -20.76 12.88
CA ILE A 20 21.59 -21.79 13.72
C ILE A 20 20.58 -22.65 12.94
N GLY A 21 20.55 -22.54 11.61
CA GLY A 21 19.69 -23.35 10.74
C GLY A 21 18.18 -23.11 10.92
N LYS A 22 17.77 -21.95 11.45
CA LYS A 22 16.36 -21.59 11.66
C LYS A 22 15.89 -20.61 10.58
N SER A 23 14.60 -20.66 10.25
CA SER A 23 13.97 -19.58 9.49
C SER A 23 14.01 -18.27 10.28
N MET A 24 13.85 -17.14 9.59
CA MET A 24 13.82 -15.83 10.26
C MET A 24 12.69 -15.76 11.30
N GLN A 25 11.53 -16.31 10.98
CA GLN A 25 10.38 -16.32 11.88
C GLN A 25 10.67 -17.16 13.14
N GLU A 26 11.17 -18.39 12.98
CA GLU A 26 11.52 -19.26 14.12
C GLU A 26 12.63 -18.66 14.98
N PHE A 27 13.60 -17.98 14.36
CA PHE A 27 14.64 -17.25 15.08
C PHE A 27 14.04 -16.12 15.93
N GLU A 28 13.16 -15.29 15.34
CA GLU A 28 12.53 -14.18 16.05
C GLU A 28 11.59 -14.66 17.17
N GLU A 29 10.81 -15.73 16.95
CA GLU A 29 10.00 -16.38 17.98
C GLU A 29 10.86 -16.89 19.14
N THR A 30 11.92 -17.65 18.82
CA THR A 30 12.84 -18.19 19.84
C THR A 30 13.51 -17.06 20.62
N PHE A 31 13.98 -16.03 19.91
CA PHE A 31 14.66 -14.88 20.49
C PHE A 31 13.74 -14.10 21.42
N ALA A 32 12.49 -13.85 20.99
CA ALA A 32 11.50 -13.16 21.80
C ALA A 32 11.16 -13.97 23.05
N ASN A 33 10.79 -15.26 22.92
CA ASN A 33 10.46 -16.13 24.06
C ASN A 33 11.60 -16.16 25.08
N THR A 34 12.83 -16.38 24.63
CA THR A 34 14.02 -16.46 25.50
C THR A 34 14.29 -15.14 26.21
N THR A 35 14.18 -14.02 25.50
CA THR A 35 14.48 -12.69 26.04
C THR A 35 13.46 -12.27 27.09
N PHE A 36 12.17 -12.43 26.78
CA PHE A 36 11.11 -12.09 27.73
C PHE A 36 11.08 -13.04 28.93
N GLN A 37 11.31 -14.35 28.73
CA GLN A 37 11.43 -15.30 29.84
C GLN A 37 12.59 -14.95 30.78
N ALA A 38 13.77 -14.65 30.24
CA ALA A 38 14.91 -14.26 31.06
C ALA A 38 14.63 -12.97 31.86
N GLY A 39 13.89 -12.01 31.27
CA GLY A 39 13.45 -10.81 31.97
C GLY A 39 12.52 -11.13 33.14
N LEU A 40 11.52 -11.98 32.93
CA LEU A 40 10.60 -12.43 33.96
C LEU A 40 11.33 -13.16 35.10
N ASP A 41 12.18 -14.13 34.76
CA ASP A 41 12.95 -14.90 35.75
C ASP A 41 13.82 -14.00 36.64
N ILE A 42 14.45 -12.97 36.05
CA ILE A 42 15.26 -11.99 36.79
C ILE A 42 14.36 -11.16 37.72
N MET A 43 13.19 -10.74 37.23
CA MET A 43 12.23 -9.98 38.01
C MET A 43 11.76 -10.76 39.24
N GLU A 44 11.29 -12.00 39.06
CA GLU A 44 10.86 -12.87 40.15
C GLU A 44 11.97 -13.14 41.18
N LYS A 45 13.19 -13.44 40.73
CA LYS A 45 14.34 -13.63 41.62
C LYS A 45 14.70 -12.36 42.39
N THR A 46 14.54 -11.19 41.78
CA THR A 46 14.79 -9.91 42.43
C THR A 46 13.74 -9.60 43.50
N ILE A 47 12.46 -9.88 43.21
CA ILE A 47 11.38 -9.79 44.19
C ILE A 47 11.68 -10.71 45.36
N ALA A 48 11.98 -11.99 45.07
CA ALA A 48 12.37 -12.97 46.06
C ALA A 48 13.49 -12.40 46.93
N GLN A 49 14.62 -11.99 46.34
CA GLN A 49 15.78 -11.52 47.09
C GLN A 49 15.45 -10.33 48.01
N ALA A 50 14.70 -9.34 47.52
CA ALA A 50 14.29 -8.19 48.32
C ALA A 50 13.46 -8.60 49.53
N GLU A 51 12.49 -9.50 49.33
CA GLU A 51 11.63 -9.99 50.41
C GLU A 51 12.39 -10.80 51.47
N SER A 52 13.43 -11.59 51.10
CA SER A 52 14.30 -12.23 52.12
C SER A 52 15.00 -11.24 53.02
N GLU A 53 15.34 -10.08 52.47
CA GLU A 53 16.05 -9.04 53.18
C GLU A 53 15.08 -8.15 53.98
N GLY A 54 13.78 -8.49 54.00
CA GLY A 54 12.74 -7.67 54.63
C GLY A 54 12.49 -6.34 53.90
N LYS A 55 12.87 -6.24 52.62
CA LYS A 55 12.72 -5.05 51.78
C LYS A 55 11.48 -5.16 50.90
N ILE A 56 10.99 -4.01 50.44
CA ILE A 56 9.93 -3.93 49.43
C ILE A 56 10.56 -3.84 48.06
N ALA A 57 10.17 -4.74 47.14
CA ALA A 57 10.61 -4.71 45.76
C ALA A 57 9.85 -3.62 44.98
N VAL A 58 10.58 -2.76 44.28
CA VAL A 58 10.00 -1.75 43.37
C VAL A 58 10.54 -2.00 41.97
N ILE A 59 9.63 -2.20 41.02
CA ILE A 59 9.96 -2.51 39.63
C ILE A 59 9.56 -1.31 38.76
N LYS A 60 10.51 -0.79 38.00
CA LYS A 60 10.29 0.33 37.08
C LYS A 60 10.45 -0.17 35.65
N GLU A 61 9.38 -0.10 34.88
CA GLU A 61 9.36 -0.47 33.47
C GLU A 61 8.59 0.56 32.63
N HIS A 62 8.84 0.57 31.32
CA HIS A 62 8.00 1.32 30.39
C HIS A 62 6.79 0.48 29.99
N THR A 63 5.60 1.06 30.04
CA THR A 63 4.36 0.30 29.78
C THR A 63 4.35 -0.35 28.40
N CYS A 64 4.96 0.27 27.38
CA CYS A 64 5.08 -0.33 26.06
C CYS A 64 5.95 -1.61 26.01
N PHE A 65 6.89 -1.81 26.95
CA PHE A 65 7.77 -2.98 26.97
C PHE A 65 7.15 -4.22 27.62
N ILE A 66 6.04 -4.04 28.35
CA ILE A 66 5.30 -5.15 28.95
C ILE A 66 4.05 -5.53 28.14
N LEU A 67 3.82 -4.91 26.97
CA LEU A 67 2.70 -5.21 26.07
C LEU A 67 3.18 -6.02 24.86
N ASP A 68 2.32 -6.86 24.30
CA ASP A 68 2.65 -7.59 23.09
C ASP A 68 2.56 -6.71 21.83
N SER A 69 3.26 -7.13 20.76
CA SER A 69 3.35 -6.34 19.53
C SER A 69 2.01 -6.11 18.83
N ASN A 70 1.04 -7.01 18.95
CA ASN A 70 -0.29 -6.81 18.35
C ASN A 70 -1.09 -5.77 19.13
N THR A 71 -0.99 -5.78 20.46
CA THR A 71 -1.59 -4.73 21.31
C THR A 71 -1.01 -3.36 21.00
N LEU A 72 0.31 -3.26 20.80
CA LEU A 72 0.97 -2.01 20.39
C LEU A 72 0.54 -1.57 18.98
N ASN A 73 0.51 -2.48 18.01
CA ASN A 73 0.22 -2.16 16.61
C ASN A 73 -1.26 -1.81 16.37
N SER A 74 -2.19 -2.34 17.17
CA SER A 74 -3.63 -2.06 17.01
C SER A 74 -4.03 -0.63 17.40
N HIS A 75 -3.16 0.11 18.07
CA HIS A 75 -3.47 1.42 18.62
C HIS A 75 -2.44 2.49 18.24
N VAL A 76 -1.68 2.30 17.16
CA VAL A 76 -0.84 3.33 16.54
C VAL A 76 -1.13 3.40 15.03
N ASP A 77 -1.06 4.61 14.47
CA ASP A 77 -1.44 4.87 13.07
C ASP A 77 -0.35 4.42 12.08
N CYS A 78 0.66 3.66 12.52
CA CYS A 78 1.77 3.18 11.71
C CYS A 78 1.76 1.64 11.65
N ARG A 79 1.53 1.07 10.44
CA ARG A 79 1.59 -0.39 10.23
C ARG A 79 3.01 -0.91 10.50
N ARG A 80 3.13 -1.78 11.50
CA ARG A 80 4.35 -2.58 11.75
C ARG A 80 4.05 -4.04 11.43
N GLU A 81 5.12 -4.79 11.15
CA GLU A 81 5.02 -6.24 10.99
C GLU A 81 4.48 -6.85 12.29
N ALA A 82 3.43 -7.67 12.18
CA ALA A 82 2.85 -8.36 13.31
C ALA A 82 3.84 -9.39 13.82
N LYS A 83 4.25 -9.28 15.09
CA LYS A 83 5.15 -10.24 15.71
C LYS A 83 4.37 -11.23 16.56
N PRO A 84 4.76 -12.51 16.57
CA PRO A 84 4.13 -13.50 17.43
C PRO A 84 4.24 -13.08 18.89
N ARG A 85 3.17 -13.29 19.64
CA ARG A 85 3.15 -13.02 21.08
C ARG A 85 4.13 -13.99 21.77
N PRO A 86 5.09 -13.49 22.56
CA PRO A 86 6.02 -14.36 23.29
C PRO A 86 5.27 -15.34 24.19
N VAL A 87 5.72 -16.59 24.21
CA VAL A 87 5.26 -17.61 25.15
C VAL A 87 6.20 -17.58 26.35
N ILE A 88 5.66 -17.22 27.51
CA ILE A 88 6.39 -17.05 28.77
C ILE A 88 5.74 -17.95 29.82
N ILE A 89 6.54 -18.60 30.65
CA ILE A 89 6.13 -19.47 31.74
C ILE A 89 6.40 -18.75 33.06
N ASP A 90 5.39 -18.71 33.92
CA ASP A 90 5.52 -18.26 35.32
C ASP A 90 6.25 -19.34 36.12
N HIS A 91 7.53 -19.12 36.43
CA HIS A 91 8.33 -20.05 37.21
C HIS A 91 8.11 -19.88 38.71
N GLN A 92 7.43 -18.82 39.14
CA GLN A 92 7.09 -18.54 40.54
C GLN A 92 8.32 -18.48 41.45
N PHE A 93 9.47 -17.97 40.97
CA PHE A 93 10.69 -17.90 41.79
C PHE A 93 10.57 -16.97 43.00
N ASP A 94 9.57 -16.09 43.01
CA ASP A 94 9.22 -15.20 44.11
C ASP A 94 8.46 -15.91 45.24
N ILE A 95 7.88 -17.10 45.01
CA ILE A 95 7.11 -17.84 46.01
C ILE A 95 8.04 -18.71 46.86
N ARG A 96 8.01 -18.51 48.18
CA ARG A 96 8.97 -19.12 49.13
C ARG A 96 8.42 -20.28 49.94
N THR A 97 7.12 -20.27 50.26
CA THR A 97 6.51 -21.30 51.11
C THR A 97 5.41 -22.08 50.39
N TYR A 98 5.11 -23.28 50.89
CA TYR A 98 4.02 -24.11 50.37
C TYR A 98 2.65 -23.42 50.56
N GLU A 99 2.45 -22.72 51.67
CA GLU A 99 1.23 -21.96 51.97
C GLU A 99 1.06 -20.76 51.03
N ASP A 100 2.15 -20.05 50.70
CA ASP A 100 2.13 -18.99 49.70
C ASP A 100 1.85 -19.54 48.29
N LYS A 101 2.30 -20.76 48.01
CA LYS A 101 2.02 -21.47 46.77
C LYS A 101 0.56 -21.92 46.67
N GLU A 102 -0.05 -22.38 47.77
CA GLU A 102 -1.50 -22.67 47.79
C GLU A 102 -2.34 -21.40 47.60
N LYS A 103 -1.94 -20.28 48.22
CA LYS A 103 -2.59 -18.97 48.03
C LYS A 103 -2.43 -18.46 46.60
N SER A 104 -1.26 -18.61 45.99
CA SER A 104 -1.03 -18.19 44.60
C SER A 104 -1.82 -19.02 43.59
N VAL A 105 -1.95 -20.33 43.81
CA VAL A 105 -2.78 -21.23 43.00
C VAL A 105 -4.28 -20.94 43.17
N GLN A 106 -4.69 -20.35 44.30
CA GLN A 106 -6.07 -19.89 44.52
C GLN A 106 -6.44 -18.61 43.75
N TYR A 107 -5.48 -17.78 43.34
CA TYR A 107 -5.71 -16.69 42.38
C TYR A 107 -6.00 -17.32 41.01
N LYS A 108 -7.27 -17.71 40.79
CA LYS A 108 -7.79 -18.20 39.50
C LYS A 108 -7.59 -17.14 38.41
N GLU A 109 -7.62 -17.60 37.16
CA GLU A 109 -7.59 -16.80 35.92
C GLU A 109 -8.25 -15.44 36.10
N LEU A 110 -7.57 -14.38 35.62
CA LEU A 110 -8.09 -13.04 35.72
C LEU A 110 -9.50 -12.98 35.09
N PRO A 111 -10.46 -12.24 35.67
CA PRO A 111 -11.80 -12.10 35.12
C PRO A 111 -11.83 -11.29 33.81
N LEU A 112 -10.67 -10.86 33.33
CA LEU A 112 -10.41 -10.01 32.19
C LEU A 112 -9.18 -10.51 31.44
N ARG A 113 -9.15 -10.30 30.13
CA ARG A 113 -7.98 -10.62 29.32
C ARG A 113 -6.82 -9.72 29.74
N ASN A 114 -5.75 -10.33 30.23
CA ASN A 114 -4.52 -9.64 30.58
C ASN A 114 -3.88 -8.97 29.35
N PRO A 115 -3.76 -7.63 29.31
CA PRO A 115 -3.18 -6.93 28.18
C PRO A 115 -1.66 -7.02 28.14
N THR A 116 -1.03 -7.41 29.25
CA THR A 116 0.43 -7.44 29.40
C THR A 116 1.00 -8.82 29.08
N LEU A 117 2.32 -8.91 28.99
CA LEU A 117 3.10 -10.13 28.90
C LEU A 117 3.43 -10.74 30.28
N LEU A 118 3.07 -10.06 31.37
CA LEU A 118 3.29 -10.58 32.72
C LEU A 118 2.29 -11.69 33.04
N PRO A 119 2.67 -12.70 33.85
CA PRO A 119 1.72 -13.69 34.33
C PRO A 119 0.55 -13.07 35.09
N ASP A 120 -0.64 -13.65 34.94
CA ASP A 120 -1.87 -13.22 35.62
C ASP A 120 -1.70 -13.10 37.14
N ARG A 121 -0.96 -14.05 37.73
CA ARG A 121 -0.59 -14.04 39.15
C ARG A 121 0.15 -12.77 39.54
N MET A 122 1.15 -12.36 38.76
CA MET A 122 1.92 -11.14 39.05
C MET A 122 1.07 -9.89 38.92
N ILE A 123 0.17 -9.85 37.93
CA ILE A 123 -0.79 -8.76 37.79
C ILE A 123 -1.72 -8.67 39.00
N ALA A 124 -2.13 -9.80 39.57
CA ALA A 124 -2.97 -9.83 40.76
C ALA A 124 -2.24 -9.40 42.04
N THR A 125 -0.93 -9.62 42.15
CA THR A 125 -0.15 -9.37 43.37
C THR A 125 0.59 -8.04 43.38
N LEU A 126 0.99 -7.50 42.23
CA LEU A 126 1.71 -6.24 42.14
C LEU A 126 0.79 -5.04 42.39
N GLN A 127 1.33 -4.02 43.05
CA GLN A 127 0.71 -2.71 43.21
C GLN A 127 1.11 -1.81 42.02
N PRO A 128 0.20 -1.55 41.05
CA PRO A 128 0.52 -0.68 39.92
C PRO A 128 0.71 0.77 40.35
N VAL A 129 1.85 1.35 39.96
CA VAL A 129 2.20 2.76 40.12
C VAL A 129 2.54 3.33 38.75
N ILE A 130 1.76 4.31 38.29
CA ILE A 130 1.88 4.91 36.96
C ILE A 130 2.29 6.37 37.10
N ILE A 131 3.44 6.73 36.55
CA ILE A 131 3.91 8.12 36.52
C ILE A 131 3.44 8.76 35.20
N ILE A 132 2.71 9.87 35.29
CA ILE A 132 2.30 10.67 34.13
C ILE A 132 2.90 12.06 34.23
N ARG A 133 3.33 12.62 33.10
CA ARG A 133 3.87 13.97 33.02
C ARG A 133 3.31 14.66 31.80
N HIS A 134 3.09 15.97 31.84
CA HIS A 134 2.48 16.68 30.72
C HIS A 134 3.20 16.37 29.38
N PRO A 135 2.48 15.98 28.31
CA PRO A 135 3.08 15.57 27.03
C PRO A 135 4.09 16.56 26.45
N PHE A 136 3.84 17.86 26.67
CA PHE A 136 4.73 18.96 26.28
C PHE A 136 6.16 18.82 26.80
N TYR A 137 6.36 18.22 27.97
CA TYR A 137 7.70 17.94 28.51
C TYR A 137 8.17 16.54 28.13
N THR A 138 7.26 15.56 28.16
CA THR A 138 7.57 14.15 27.96
C THR A 138 8.05 13.86 26.54
N PHE A 139 7.37 14.36 25.50
CA PHE A 139 7.67 13.97 24.12
C PHE A 139 8.96 14.61 23.58
N PRO A 140 9.26 15.91 23.81
CA PRO A 140 10.57 16.45 23.45
C PRO A 140 11.72 15.78 24.20
N SER A 141 11.50 15.37 25.45
CA SER A 141 12.51 14.61 26.20
C SER A 141 12.72 13.21 25.61
N ALA A 142 11.65 12.52 25.26
CA ALA A 142 11.72 11.22 24.58
C ALA A 142 12.42 11.35 23.21
N LEU A 143 12.16 12.43 22.47
CA LEU A 143 12.80 12.69 21.18
C LEU A 143 14.30 12.94 21.35
N ARG A 144 14.71 13.81 22.28
CA ARG A 144 16.15 14.04 22.55
C ARG A 144 16.89 12.76 22.89
N ALA A 145 16.29 11.91 23.73
CA ALA A 145 16.86 10.61 24.06
C ALA A 145 16.91 9.69 22.81
N SER A 146 15.85 9.69 22.00
CA SER A 146 15.74 8.83 20.81
C SER A 146 16.70 9.23 19.67
N SER A 147 16.85 10.53 19.44
CA SER A 147 17.74 11.08 18.42
C SER A 147 19.22 10.84 18.69
N SER A 148 19.61 10.60 19.95
CA SER A 148 20.99 10.25 20.30
C SER A 148 21.49 8.94 19.66
N TYR A 149 20.58 8.05 19.25
CA TYR A 149 20.88 6.81 18.54
C TYR A 149 20.25 6.74 17.14
N GLY A 150 19.91 7.91 16.57
CA GLY A 150 19.48 8.05 15.18
C GLY A 150 17.97 8.00 14.93
N ALA A 151 17.13 7.88 15.99
CA ALA A 151 15.67 7.86 15.82
C ALA A 151 15.07 9.28 15.73
N ASN A 152 14.05 9.45 14.90
CA ASN A 152 13.38 10.72 14.62
C ASN A 152 11.86 10.63 14.86
N VAL A 153 11.16 11.77 14.78
CA VAL A 153 9.71 11.86 15.07
C VAL A 153 8.82 11.05 14.12
N LEU A 154 9.34 10.68 12.94
CA LEU A 154 8.63 9.92 11.92
C LEU A 154 8.86 8.41 12.04
N ASP A 155 9.77 7.96 12.92
CA ASP A 155 9.96 6.54 13.14
C ASP A 155 8.70 5.91 13.75
N PRO A 156 8.18 4.79 13.19
CA PRO A 156 7.02 4.09 13.75
C PRO A 156 7.20 3.69 15.22
N ASP A 157 8.44 3.43 15.63
CA ASP A 157 8.78 3.09 17.01
C ASP A 157 8.71 4.32 17.95
N PHE A 158 8.91 5.53 17.43
CA PHE A 158 8.74 6.76 18.22
C PHE A 158 7.28 6.99 18.60
N ALA A 159 6.32 6.70 17.72
CA ALA A 159 4.89 6.80 18.01
C ALA A 159 4.45 5.86 19.16
N ILE A 160 5.14 4.73 19.35
CA ILE A 160 4.92 3.82 20.48
C ILE A 160 5.45 4.41 21.79
N ILE A 161 6.52 5.19 21.76
CA ILE A 161 7.14 5.74 22.98
C ILE A 161 6.50 7.10 23.34
N ALA A 162 6.13 7.90 22.35
CA ALA A 162 5.56 9.24 22.50
C ALA A 162 4.02 9.21 22.63
N THR A 163 3.51 8.40 23.55
CA THR A 163 2.07 8.30 23.82
C THR A 163 1.78 7.88 25.25
N PHE A 164 0.61 8.26 25.77
CA PHE A 164 0.08 7.78 27.06
C PHE A 164 -0.95 6.65 26.92
N ARG A 165 -1.20 6.17 25.69
CA ARG A 165 -2.18 5.11 25.41
C ARG A 165 -1.90 3.84 26.21
N TRP A 166 -0.63 3.46 26.37
CA TRP A 166 -0.25 2.23 27.08
C TRP A 166 -0.50 2.33 28.57
N GLN A 167 -0.14 3.45 29.18
CA GLN A 167 -0.40 3.77 30.58
C GLN A 167 -1.91 3.74 30.84
N ARG A 168 -2.70 4.35 29.93
CA ARG A 168 -4.16 4.35 30.01
C ARG A 168 -4.74 2.94 29.91
N LEU A 169 -4.27 2.14 28.96
CA LEU A 169 -4.72 0.76 28.75
C LEU A 169 -4.48 -0.10 30.00
N VAL A 170 -3.29 -0.02 30.59
CA VAL A 170 -2.98 -0.73 31.84
C VAL A 170 -3.78 -0.18 33.02
N PHE A 171 -3.96 1.15 33.11
CA PHE A 171 -4.77 1.78 34.15
C PHE A 171 -6.23 1.31 34.10
N ASP A 172 -6.86 1.36 32.92
CA ASP A 172 -8.25 0.97 32.72
C ASP A 172 -8.46 -0.52 33.04
N PHE A 173 -7.52 -1.38 32.63
CA PHE A 173 -7.52 -2.78 32.99
C PHE A 173 -7.50 -2.99 34.53
N TYR A 174 -6.58 -2.34 35.25
CA TYR A 174 -6.48 -2.48 36.71
C TYR A 174 -7.68 -1.88 37.44
N GLN A 175 -8.21 -0.76 36.93
CA GLN A 175 -9.44 -0.17 37.44
C GLN A 175 -10.59 -1.17 37.35
N GLU A 176 -10.84 -1.73 36.16
CA GLU A 176 -11.92 -2.68 35.94
C GLU A 176 -11.73 -3.97 36.75
N TYR A 177 -10.50 -4.49 36.79
CA TYR A 177 -10.13 -5.64 37.61
C TYR A 177 -10.46 -5.38 39.09
N CYS A 178 -10.01 -4.26 39.66
CA CYS A 178 -10.28 -3.92 41.05
C CYS A 178 -11.77 -3.67 41.32
N GLU A 179 -12.51 -3.08 40.38
CA GLU A 179 -13.95 -2.88 40.50
C GLU A 179 -14.72 -4.21 40.52
N ARG A 180 -14.29 -5.19 39.73
CA ARG A 180 -14.85 -6.55 39.73
C ARG A 180 -14.50 -7.30 41.02
N GLU A 181 -13.25 -7.23 41.46
CA GLU A 181 -12.80 -7.85 42.71
C GLU A 181 -13.48 -7.26 43.95
N ARG A 182 -13.68 -5.93 44.01
CA ARG A 182 -14.42 -5.24 45.09
C ARG A 182 -15.88 -5.67 45.19
N LYS A 183 -16.50 -6.09 44.08
CA LYS A 183 -17.87 -6.64 44.09
C LYS A 183 -17.91 -8.07 44.64
N LEU A 184 -16.77 -8.78 44.61
CA LEU A 184 -16.62 -10.17 45.04
C LEU A 184 -16.05 -10.28 46.48
N SER A 185 -15.32 -9.26 46.95
CA SER A 185 -14.68 -9.24 48.27
C SER A 185 -14.61 -7.82 48.87
N SER A 186 -14.63 -7.70 50.21
CA SER A 186 -14.68 -6.42 50.95
C SER A 186 -13.34 -5.68 51.08
N GLY A 187 -12.32 -6.06 50.31
CA GLY A 187 -10.97 -5.47 50.36
C GLY A 187 -10.77 -4.27 49.43
N ARG A 188 -9.89 -3.33 49.80
CA ARG A 188 -9.27 -2.42 48.83
C ARG A 188 -8.22 -3.25 48.06
N GLY A 189 -8.58 -3.83 46.92
CA GLY A 189 -7.60 -4.45 46.01
C GLY A 189 -6.53 -3.45 45.51
N ASN A 190 -5.54 -3.94 44.76
CA ASN A 190 -4.36 -3.22 44.24
C ASN A 190 -4.73 -2.10 43.25
N TRP A 191 -5.40 -1.06 43.74
CA TRP A 191 -5.93 0.04 42.95
C TRP A 191 -4.78 0.83 42.32
N PRO A 192 -4.82 1.15 41.01
CA PRO A 192 -3.72 1.85 40.36
C PRO A 192 -3.47 3.24 40.95
N ILE A 193 -2.22 3.45 41.37
CA ILE A 193 -1.73 4.72 41.91
C ILE A 193 -1.17 5.51 40.74
N VAL A 194 -1.62 6.76 40.58
CA VAL A 194 -1.10 7.66 39.55
C VAL A 194 -0.30 8.78 40.23
N ILE A 195 0.96 8.95 39.81
CA ILE A 195 1.84 10.01 40.28
C ILE A 195 1.96 11.07 39.18
N ASP A 196 1.65 12.31 39.54
CA ASP A 196 1.90 13.48 38.70
C ASP A 196 3.41 13.79 38.73
N GLY A 197 4.09 13.48 37.64
CA GLY A 197 5.52 13.70 37.44
C GLY A 197 5.92 15.16 37.47
N ASP A 198 5.04 16.10 37.08
CA ASP A 198 5.34 17.53 37.16
C ASP A 198 5.32 18.02 38.62
N LYS A 199 4.36 17.51 39.42
CA LYS A 199 4.38 17.70 40.88
C LYS A 199 5.52 16.97 41.56
N LEU A 200 5.91 15.80 41.08
CA LEU A 200 7.04 15.04 41.65
C LEU A 200 8.36 15.82 41.51
N ILE A 201 8.54 16.58 40.44
CA ILE A 201 9.73 17.43 40.25
C ILE A 201 9.63 18.73 41.06
N SER A 202 8.46 19.38 41.07
CA SER A 202 8.29 20.68 41.76
C SER A 202 8.18 20.55 43.29
N ASP A 203 7.50 19.52 43.78
CA ASP A 203 7.27 19.18 45.18
C ASP A 203 7.57 17.68 45.45
N THR A 204 8.83 17.29 45.26
CA THR A 204 9.26 15.90 45.44
C THR A 204 8.91 15.36 46.82
N LYS A 205 9.21 16.13 47.88
CA LYS A 205 9.00 15.67 49.24
C LYS A 205 7.52 15.47 49.53
N GLY A 206 6.65 16.43 49.18
CA GLY A 206 5.22 16.31 49.40
C GLY A 206 4.58 15.15 48.62
N GLN A 207 5.01 14.91 47.37
CA GLN A 207 4.53 13.76 46.60
C GLN A 207 5.01 12.43 47.19
N MET A 208 6.29 12.33 47.60
CA MET A 208 6.84 11.10 48.16
C MET A 208 6.27 10.76 49.54
N THR A 209 5.99 11.76 50.40
CA THR A 209 5.29 11.55 51.68
C THR A 209 3.92 10.90 51.44
N ARG A 210 3.11 11.45 50.52
CA ARG A 210 1.79 10.88 50.19
C ARG A 210 1.89 9.49 49.58
N PHE A 211 2.86 9.27 48.70
CA PHE A 211 3.11 7.96 48.12
C PHE A 211 3.44 6.92 49.21
N CYS A 212 4.29 7.29 50.17
CA CYS A 212 4.64 6.45 51.30
C CYS A 212 3.42 6.11 52.16
N GLU A 213 2.55 7.08 52.46
CA GLU A 213 1.29 6.87 53.19
C GLU A 213 0.36 5.88 52.47
N ILE A 214 0.26 5.95 51.14
CA ILE A 214 -0.62 5.08 50.35
C ILE A 214 -0.08 3.64 50.28
N VAL A 215 1.23 3.49 50.05
CA VAL A 215 1.87 2.18 49.83
C VAL A 215 2.31 1.53 51.15
N GLY A 216 2.32 2.27 52.26
CA GLY A 216 2.78 1.78 53.56
C GLY A 216 4.30 1.77 53.71
N LEU A 217 5.01 2.61 52.95
CA LEU A 217 6.46 2.83 53.10
C LEU A 217 6.73 3.85 54.20
N LYS A 218 7.89 3.78 54.86
CA LYS A 218 8.32 4.81 55.80
C LYS A 218 9.02 5.92 55.03
N GLU A 219 8.65 7.18 55.26
CA GLU A 219 9.31 8.33 54.62
C GLU A 219 10.82 8.38 54.93
N SER A 220 11.23 7.88 56.11
CA SER A 220 12.65 7.78 56.50
C SER A 220 13.51 6.93 55.56
N ASP A 221 12.88 6.04 54.79
CA ASP A 221 13.57 5.11 53.90
C ASP A 221 13.78 5.73 52.51
N ILE A 222 13.20 6.92 52.24
CA ILE A 222 13.35 7.64 50.98
C ILE A 222 14.61 8.51 51.00
N GLN A 223 15.49 8.28 50.01
CA GLN A 223 16.68 9.09 49.80
C GLN A 223 16.40 10.21 48.77
N TYR A 224 16.75 11.44 49.11
CA TYR A 224 16.63 12.62 48.23
C TYR A 224 17.97 13.09 47.65
N SER A 225 19.06 12.49 48.12
CA SER A 225 20.44 12.73 47.68
C SER A 225 21.19 11.41 47.66
N TRP A 226 22.10 11.27 46.71
CA TRP A 226 22.91 10.07 46.52
C TRP A 226 24.28 10.44 45.97
N ASP A 227 25.24 9.52 46.09
CA ASP A 227 26.55 9.67 45.48
C ASP A 227 26.46 9.40 43.96
N PRO A 228 27.03 10.26 43.10
CA PRO A 228 27.06 10.02 41.67
C PRO A 228 27.79 8.71 41.35
N HIS A 229 27.17 7.86 40.54
CA HIS A 229 27.72 6.57 40.13
C HIS A 229 27.48 6.31 38.64
N TYR A 230 28.23 7.04 37.81
CA TYR A 230 28.20 6.85 36.36
C TYR A 230 29.07 5.68 35.92
N VAL A 231 28.47 4.77 35.14
CA VAL A 231 29.17 3.67 34.47
C VAL A 231 28.95 3.84 32.98
N LYS A 232 30.04 4.13 32.24
CA LYS A 232 29.97 4.26 30.78
C LYS A 232 29.56 2.95 30.13
N ARG A 233 28.43 2.97 29.42
CA ARG A 233 27.90 1.82 28.68
C ARG A 233 27.98 2.10 27.17
N ASN A 234 26.84 2.20 26.50
CA ASN A 234 26.75 2.58 25.08
C ASN A 234 25.94 3.88 24.92
N ALA A 235 25.97 4.46 23.73
CA ALA A 235 25.33 5.75 23.45
C ALA A 235 23.82 5.75 23.78
N VAL A 236 23.12 4.63 23.54
CA VAL A 236 21.70 4.48 23.87
C VAL A 236 21.49 4.57 25.38
N TRP A 237 22.22 3.78 26.17
CA TRP A 237 22.12 3.78 27.62
C TRP A 237 22.53 5.12 28.22
N ASP A 238 23.62 5.72 27.75
CA ASP A 238 24.09 7.02 28.20
C ASP A 238 23.03 8.11 27.98
N ALA A 239 22.26 8.05 26.89
CA ALA A 239 21.20 9.02 26.62
C ALA A 239 20.04 8.97 27.64
N PHE A 240 19.81 7.82 28.27
CA PHE A 240 18.74 7.64 29.26
C PHE A 240 19.23 7.77 30.71
N THR A 241 20.44 7.30 31.04
CA THR A 241 20.86 7.14 32.44
C THR A 241 21.89 8.17 32.89
N LYS A 242 22.71 8.71 31.98
CA LYS A 242 23.88 9.53 32.34
C LYS A 242 23.54 10.70 33.25
N VAL A 243 22.50 11.47 32.90
CA VAL A 243 22.08 12.65 33.68
C VAL A 243 21.68 12.28 35.11
N ALA A 244 21.03 11.13 35.30
CA ALA A 244 20.62 10.67 36.64
C ALA A 244 21.81 10.06 37.40
N GLU A 245 22.69 9.33 36.72
CA GLU A 245 23.86 8.69 37.33
C GLU A 245 24.96 9.70 37.73
N GLU A 246 25.03 10.85 37.04
CA GLU A 246 25.94 11.96 37.40
C GLU A 246 25.34 12.91 38.45
N SER A 247 24.05 12.75 38.81
CA SER A 247 23.40 13.65 39.75
C SER A 247 23.70 13.27 41.21
N THR A 248 23.62 14.27 42.09
CA THR A 248 23.73 14.09 43.55
C THR A 248 22.36 14.09 44.25
N GLY A 249 21.28 14.09 43.47
CA GLY A 249 19.91 14.23 43.95
C GLY A 249 18.94 14.59 42.83
N VAL A 250 17.72 15.01 43.21
CA VAL A 250 16.66 15.35 42.26
C VAL A 250 16.97 16.65 41.52
N ILE A 251 17.06 16.57 40.18
CA ILE A 251 17.33 17.72 39.31
C ILE A 251 16.04 18.48 39.08
N LYS A 252 15.97 19.71 39.60
CA LYS A 252 14.89 20.66 39.31
C LYS A 252 15.24 21.44 38.05
N THR A 253 14.41 21.38 37.02
CA THR A 253 14.58 22.21 35.82
C THR A 253 14.16 23.65 36.11
N SER A 254 15.00 24.64 35.76
CA SER A 254 14.74 26.08 35.94
C SER A 254 13.60 26.60 35.06
N ASP A 255 13.30 25.91 33.97
CA ASP A 255 12.39 26.39 32.95
C ASP A 255 11.02 25.73 33.14
N THR A 256 10.22 26.27 34.05
CA THR A 256 8.77 26.08 34.00
C THR A 256 8.21 26.86 32.82
N ILE A 257 8.50 26.41 31.60
CA ILE A 257 7.71 26.81 30.43
C ILE A 257 6.32 26.28 30.72
N GLN A 258 5.36 27.16 31.04
CA GLN A 258 3.99 26.71 31.23
C GLN A 258 3.55 25.93 29.99
N PRO A 259 2.91 24.77 30.16
CA PRO A 259 2.35 24.09 29.00
C PRO A 259 1.41 25.07 28.29
N PRO A 260 1.48 25.17 26.96
CA PRO A 260 0.61 26.06 26.22
C PRO A 260 -0.85 25.74 26.54
N ASP A 261 -1.73 26.74 26.53
CA ASP A 261 -3.16 26.50 26.68
C ASP A 261 -3.64 25.60 25.54
N ILE A 262 -3.84 24.32 25.86
CA ILE A 262 -4.31 23.32 24.91
C ILE A 262 -5.84 23.25 24.87
N THR A 263 -6.58 24.18 25.51
CA THR A 263 -8.05 24.17 25.47
C THR A 263 -8.56 24.24 24.04
N GLU A 264 -7.94 25.09 23.21
CA GLU A 264 -8.19 25.16 21.77
C GLU A 264 -7.83 23.80 21.12
N ALA A 265 -6.61 23.30 21.33
CA ALA A 265 -6.09 22.06 20.73
C ALA A 265 -6.86 20.79 21.14
N ARG A 266 -7.45 20.77 22.35
CA ARG A 266 -8.27 19.68 22.87
C ARG A 266 -9.68 19.73 22.28
N LYS A 267 -10.27 20.93 22.18
CA LYS A 267 -11.51 21.15 21.45
C LYS A 267 -11.36 20.66 20.01
N ILE A 268 -10.24 21.01 19.38
CA ILE A 268 -9.80 20.54 18.06
C ILE A 268 -9.71 19.02 17.97
N TRP A 269 -9.06 18.34 18.92
CA TRP A 269 -8.92 16.89 18.90
C TRP A 269 -10.28 16.18 19.08
N GLU A 270 -11.12 16.69 20.00
CA GLU A 270 -12.46 16.17 20.29
C GLU A 270 -13.44 16.38 19.12
N THR A 271 -13.17 17.34 18.22
CA THR A 271 -14.04 17.67 17.08
C THR A 271 -13.39 17.41 15.70
N GLY A 272 -12.20 16.79 15.68
CA GLY A 272 -11.45 16.43 14.48
C GLY A 272 -10.66 17.58 13.84
N PRO A 273 -9.73 17.31 12.89
CA PRO A 273 -8.95 18.35 12.20
C PRO A 273 -9.81 19.36 11.41
N GLU A 274 -11.02 18.96 11.02
CA GLU A 274 -12.02 19.85 10.42
C GLU A 274 -12.48 20.95 11.41
N ALA A 275 -12.33 20.71 12.70
CA ALA A 275 -12.68 21.69 13.72
C ALA A 275 -11.72 22.88 13.80
N GLN A 276 -10.46 22.72 13.38
CA GLN A 276 -9.49 23.80 13.27
C GLN A 276 -9.75 24.74 12.12
N TRP A 277 -10.56 24.31 11.16
CA TRP A 277 -10.83 25.13 10.02
C TRP A 277 -11.68 26.30 10.49
N SER A 278 -11.17 27.52 10.23
CA SER A 278 -11.97 28.73 10.35
C SER A 278 -13.28 28.53 9.61
N GLU A 279 -14.34 29.24 10.01
CA GLU A 279 -15.60 29.21 9.25
C GLU A 279 -15.34 29.51 7.76
N GLU A 280 -14.38 30.38 7.46
CA GLU A 280 -13.87 30.60 6.11
C GLU A 280 -13.25 29.36 5.46
N LYS A 281 -12.36 28.60 6.14
CA LYS A 281 -11.79 27.35 5.57
C LYS A 281 -12.84 26.25 5.38
N ARG A 282 -13.79 26.12 6.30
CA ARG A 282 -14.92 25.19 6.15
C ARG A 282 -15.83 25.61 5.00
N ALA A 283 -16.16 26.90 4.94
CA ALA A 283 -16.92 27.49 3.85
C ALA A 283 -16.20 27.35 2.51
N LEU A 284 -14.87 27.45 2.45
CA LEU A 284 -14.07 27.26 1.24
C LEU A 284 -14.12 25.81 0.72
N ARG A 285 -14.10 24.80 1.59
CA ARG A 285 -14.27 23.39 1.16
C ARG A 285 -15.70 23.11 0.70
N ILE A 286 -16.69 23.65 1.42
CA ILE A 286 -18.11 23.53 1.05
C ILE A 286 -18.37 24.28 -0.28
N GLN A 287 -17.81 25.48 -0.47
CA GLN A 287 -17.82 26.21 -1.75
C GLN A 287 -17.10 25.45 -2.87
N SER A 288 -15.98 24.76 -2.58
CA SER A 288 -15.30 23.93 -3.58
C SER A 288 -16.14 22.73 -4.05
N SER A 289 -17.15 22.34 -3.27
CA SER A 289 -18.15 21.34 -3.65
C SER A 289 -19.37 21.92 -4.39
N HIS A 290 -19.42 23.24 -4.61
CA HIS A 290 -20.57 23.97 -5.18
C HIS A 290 -21.90 23.78 -4.43
N MET A 291 -21.83 23.41 -3.16
CA MET A 291 -22.99 23.20 -2.30
C MET A 291 -22.99 24.22 -1.17
N SER A 292 -24.16 24.62 -0.70
CA SER A 292 -24.31 25.27 0.60
C SER A 292 -24.06 24.26 1.72
N LYS A 293 -23.71 24.76 2.91
CA LYS A 293 -23.54 23.91 4.10
C LYS A 293 -24.81 23.10 4.39
N GLU A 294 -25.96 23.72 4.22
CA GLU A 294 -27.25 23.08 4.46
C GLU A 294 -27.56 21.97 3.43
N GLU A 295 -27.08 22.09 2.19
CA GLU A 295 -27.16 21.04 1.18
C GLU A 295 -26.17 19.91 1.44
N ALA A 296 -24.95 20.23 1.88
CA ALA A 296 -23.91 19.25 2.20
C ALA A 296 -24.33 18.40 3.42
N ASP A 297 -24.86 19.03 4.46
CA ASP A 297 -25.33 18.37 5.68
C ASP A 297 -26.58 17.48 5.42
N LYS A 298 -27.32 17.75 4.33
CA LYS A 298 -28.49 16.96 3.91
C LYS A 298 -28.15 15.82 2.93
N LYS A 299 -26.99 15.83 2.26
CA LYS A 299 -26.60 14.75 1.35
C LYS A 299 -26.11 13.53 2.13
N SER A 300 -26.79 12.41 1.94
CA SER A 300 -26.40 11.09 2.44
C SER A 300 -25.90 10.20 1.31
N TYR A 301 -25.28 9.07 1.64
CA TYR A 301 -24.95 8.02 0.65
C TYR A 301 -26.18 7.60 -0.18
N GLN A 302 -27.37 7.57 0.44
CA GLN A 302 -28.61 7.26 -0.27
C GLN A 302 -28.96 8.33 -1.31
N ALA A 303 -28.87 9.61 -0.94
CA ALA A 303 -29.18 10.70 -1.86
C ALA A 303 -28.23 10.71 -3.06
N GLY A 304 -26.94 10.40 -2.85
CA GLY A 304 -25.97 10.26 -3.93
C GLY A 304 -26.25 9.06 -4.86
N LEU A 305 -26.70 7.93 -4.30
CA LEU A 305 -27.13 6.77 -5.10
C LEU A 305 -28.37 7.11 -5.94
N ASP A 306 -29.39 7.73 -5.33
CA ASP A 306 -30.63 8.11 -6.00
C ASP A 306 -30.34 9.08 -7.18
N GLU A 307 -29.52 10.11 -6.96
CA GLU A 307 -29.12 11.09 -7.98
C GLU A 307 -28.37 10.43 -9.15
N MET A 308 -27.51 9.45 -8.86
CA MET A 308 -26.80 8.69 -9.88
C MET A 308 -27.75 7.80 -10.71
N GLU A 309 -28.71 7.12 -10.08
CA GLU A 309 -29.70 6.29 -10.78
C GLU A 309 -30.62 7.15 -11.67
N GLU A 310 -31.08 8.31 -11.19
CA GLU A 310 -31.87 9.26 -11.98
C GLU A 310 -31.11 9.79 -13.20
N LEU A 311 -29.81 10.09 -13.02
CA LEU A 311 -28.95 10.54 -14.11
C LEU A 311 -28.72 9.44 -15.16
N LEU A 312 -28.62 8.17 -14.72
CA LEU A 312 -28.58 7.02 -15.62
C LEU A 312 -29.91 6.85 -16.39
N ALA A 313 -31.05 6.96 -15.70
CA ALA A 313 -32.37 6.89 -16.31
C ALA A 313 -32.52 7.92 -17.44
N LYS A 314 -32.17 9.18 -17.15
CA LYS A 314 -32.25 10.29 -18.09
C LYS A 314 -31.32 10.09 -19.30
N ALA A 315 -30.09 9.66 -19.07
CA ALA A 315 -29.15 9.40 -20.16
C ALA A 315 -29.67 8.30 -21.10
N ASN A 316 -30.24 7.23 -20.54
CA ASN A 316 -30.84 6.14 -21.30
C ASN A 316 -32.06 6.60 -22.11
N GLU A 317 -32.94 7.41 -21.52
CA GLU A 317 -34.11 7.99 -22.20
C GLU A 317 -33.69 8.87 -23.39
N GLU A 318 -32.61 9.64 -23.24
CA GLU A 318 -32.04 10.48 -24.30
C GLU A 318 -31.19 9.70 -25.31
N GLY A 319 -31.03 8.38 -25.16
CA GLY A 319 -30.18 7.54 -26.01
C GLY A 319 -28.68 7.87 -25.93
N LYS A 320 -28.24 8.43 -24.80
CA LYS A 320 -26.84 8.83 -24.54
C LYS A 320 -26.11 7.80 -23.69
N ILE A 321 -24.79 7.76 -23.86
CA ILE A 321 -23.91 7.00 -22.97
C ILE A 321 -23.62 7.85 -21.74
N CYS A 322 -24.06 7.40 -20.57
CA CYS A 322 -23.73 8.04 -19.31
C CYS A 322 -22.26 7.79 -18.93
N THR A 323 -21.54 8.85 -18.53
CA THR A 323 -20.18 8.75 -18.00
C THR A 323 -20.14 9.41 -16.63
N ILE A 324 -19.72 8.65 -15.62
CA ILE A 324 -19.63 9.11 -14.24
C ILE A 324 -18.16 9.06 -13.84
N LYS A 325 -17.66 10.17 -13.30
CA LYS A 325 -16.31 10.28 -12.77
C LYS A 325 -16.39 10.30 -11.25
N GLU A 326 -15.72 9.36 -10.61
CA GLU A 326 -15.69 9.26 -9.15
C GLU A 326 -14.27 8.91 -8.67
N HIS A 327 -13.95 9.29 -7.44
CA HIS A 327 -12.76 8.78 -6.76
C HIS A 327 -13.07 7.39 -6.21
N THR A 328 -12.34 6.37 -6.68
CA THR A 328 -12.61 4.96 -6.34
C THR A 328 -12.70 4.70 -4.85
N VAL A 329 -11.95 5.46 -4.04
CA VAL A 329 -11.94 5.27 -2.59
C VAL A 329 -13.29 5.53 -1.92
N HIS A 330 -14.12 6.41 -2.48
CA HIS A 330 -15.46 6.71 -1.95
C HIS A 330 -16.47 5.58 -2.19
N LEU A 331 -16.09 4.57 -2.98
CA LEU A 331 -16.92 3.39 -3.22
C LEU A 331 -16.77 2.33 -2.13
N PHE A 332 -15.81 2.44 -1.21
CA PHE A 332 -15.50 1.38 -0.23
C PHE A 332 -15.99 1.74 1.17
N GLU A 333 -16.36 0.73 1.96
CA GLU A 333 -16.66 0.92 3.38
C GLU A 333 -15.40 1.20 4.20
N SER A 334 -15.55 1.96 5.28
CA SER A 334 -14.43 2.38 6.15
C SER A 334 -13.62 1.21 6.71
N LYS A 335 -14.28 0.12 7.11
CA LYS A 335 -13.62 -1.10 7.58
C LYS A 335 -12.73 -1.74 6.51
N PHE A 336 -13.23 -1.83 5.28
CA PHE A 336 -12.49 -2.38 4.13
C PHE A 336 -11.30 -1.49 3.76
N VAL A 337 -11.49 -0.16 3.84
CA VAL A 337 -10.41 0.81 3.64
C VAL A 337 -9.31 0.59 4.69
N ASN A 338 -9.66 0.53 5.97
CA ASN A 338 -8.71 0.32 7.08
C ASN A 338 -7.92 -0.99 6.95
N ALA A 339 -8.53 -2.05 6.43
CA ALA A 339 -7.84 -3.32 6.18
C ALA A 339 -6.78 -3.24 5.06
N ASN A 340 -6.88 -2.23 4.18
CA ASN A 340 -6.06 -2.10 2.97
C ASN A 340 -5.05 -0.94 3.00
N ILE A 341 -5.06 -0.09 4.03
CA ILE A 341 -4.07 0.99 4.22
C ILE A 341 -3.11 0.69 5.37
N SER A 342 -1.99 1.43 5.42
CA SER A 342 -1.00 1.31 6.50
C SER A 342 -1.35 2.11 7.75
N SER A 343 -2.21 3.13 7.64
CA SER A 343 -2.61 3.97 8.75
C SER A 343 -4.07 3.73 9.13
N SER A 344 -4.31 3.08 10.28
CA SER A 344 -5.66 2.85 10.78
C SER A 344 -6.39 4.18 11.01
N ARG A 345 -7.63 4.28 10.54
CA ARG A 345 -8.50 5.45 10.74
C ARG A 345 -9.67 5.11 11.65
N HIS A 346 -10.37 6.14 12.13
CA HIS A 346 -11.63 5.93 12.84
C HIS A 346 -12.60 5.17 11.93
N GLU A 347 -13.01 3.98 12.36
CA GLU A 347 -13.97 3.16 11.64
C GLU A 347 -15.37 3.76 11.80
N VAL A 348 -15.97 4.18 10.68
CA VAL A 348 -17.38 4.60 10.64
C VAL A 348 -18.28 3.42 10.30
N PRO A 349 -19.49 3.33 10.89
CA PRO A 349 -20.44 2.26 10.56
C PRO A 349 -20.76 2.23 9.06
N ARG A 350 -20.93 1.02 8.50
CA ARG A 350 -21.33 0.85 7.10
C ARG A 350 -22.67 1.58 6.86
N PRO A 351 -22.76 2.48 5.88
CA PRO A 351 -24.00 3.16 5.56
C PRO A 351 -25.04 2.14 5.07
N VAL A 352 -26.28 2.28 5.55
CA VAL A 352 -27.42 1.50 5.05
C VAL A 352 -27.96 2.23 3.83
N ILE A 353 -27.83 1.62 2.66
CA ILE A 353 -28.37 2.12 1.39
C ILE A 353 -29.33 1.09 0.79
N VAL A 354 -30.32 1.58 0.06
CA VAL A 354 -31.36 0.80 -0.60
C VAL A 354 -31.29 1.12 -2.09
N ASP A 355 -31.13 0.08 -2.92
CA ASP A 355 -31.28 0.18 -4.38
C ASP A 355 -32.76 0.44 -4.70
N ARG A 356 -33.08 1.67 -5.11
CA ARG A 356 -34.45 2.05 -5.48
C ARG A 356 -34.75 1.78 -6.95
N LYS A 357 -33.75 1.35 -7.72
CA LYS A 357 -33.87 0.98 -9.12
C LYS A 357 -34.44 2.12 -9.97
N LEU A 358 -34.07 3.38 -9.69
CA LEU A 358 -34.61 4.55 -10.39
C LEU A 358 -34.15 4.62 -11.86
N ASP A 359 -33.10 3.88 -12.22
CA ASP A 359 -32.54 3.77 -13.56
C ASP A 359 -33.24 2.76 -14.48
N VAL A 360 -34.18 1.95 -13.96
CA VAL A 360 -34.87 0.90 -14.72
C VAL A 360 -36.39 1.01 -14.63
N THR A 361 -37.06 0.70 -15.73
CA THR A 361 -38.53 0.78 -15.84
C THR A 361 -39.24 -0.50 -15.37
N ASN A 362 -38.55 -1.64 -15.33
CA ASN A 362 -39.07 -2.94 -14.90
C ASN A 362 -38.47 -3.37 -13.55
N SER A 363 -38.78 -2.64 -12.47
CA SER A 363 -38.22 -2.87 -11.13
C SER A 363 -38.65 -4.18 -10.45
N GLY A 364 -39.56 -4.95 -11.07
CA GLY A 364 -40.12 -6.20 -10.53
C GLY A 364 -39.27 -7.46 -10.71
N GLU A 365 -38.19 -7.41 -11.50
CA GLU A 365 -37.28 -8.55 -11.63
C GLU A 365 -36.34 -8.65 -10.41
N ALA A 366 -36.15 -9.88 -9.94
CA ALA A 366 -35.25 -10.18 -8.83
C ALA A 366 -33.80 -9.95 -9.26
N ASP A 367 -33.01 -9.33 -8.39
CA ASP A 367 -31.60 -9.09 -8.68
C ASP A 367 -30.84 -10.41 -8.76
N VAL A 368 -30.03 -10.56 -9.82
CA VAL A 368 -29.13 -11.68 -9.96
C VAL A 368 -27.89 -11.39 -9.10
N PRO A 369 -27.56 -12.25 -8.12
CA PRO A 369 -26.37 -12.06 -7.30
C PRO A 369 -25.10 -12.07 -8.16
N LEU A 370 -24.13 -11.24 -7.80
CA LEU A 370 -22.84 -11.24 -8.48
C LEU A 370 -22.10 -12.59 -8.27
N PRO A 371 -21.44 -13.14 -9.30
CA PRO A 371 -20.65 -14.37 -9.19
C PRO A 371 -19.29 -14.16 -8.47
N VAL A 372 -19.01 -12.92 -8.07
CA VAL A 372 -17.80 -12.46 -7.37
C VAL A 372 -18.24 -11.55 -6.23
N PRO A 373 -17.63 -11.62 -5.04
CA PRO A 373 -17.96 -10.72 -3.94
C PRO A 373 -17.82 -9.24 -4.33
N ASN A 374 -18.86 -8.45 -4.07
CA ASN A 374 -18.87 -7.02 -4.31
C ASN A 374 -17.97 -6.29 -3.28
N PRO A 375 -16.87 -5.64 -3.72
CA PRO A 375 -15.98 -4.95 -2.79
C PRO A 375 -16.48 -3.55 -2.42
N THR A 376 -17.58 -3.07 -3.02
CA THR A 376 -18.05 -1.69 -2.93
C THR A 376 -19.30 -1.53 -2.06
N LEU A 377 -19.70 -0.28 -1.86
CA LEU A 377 -20.98 0.11 -1.28
C LEU A 377 -22.11 0.07 -2.33
N LEU A 378 -21.81 0.09 -3.63
CA LEU A 378 -22.84 0.13 -4.68
C LEU A 378 -23.68 -1.16 -4.71
N PRO A 379 -24.97 -1.09 -5.07
CA PRO A 379 -25.78 -2.28 -5.29
C PRO A 379 -25.18 -3.20 -6.37
N ASP A 380 -25.26 -4.52 -6.15
CA ASP A 380 -24.74 -5.55 -7.05
C ASP A 380 -25.23 -5.37 -8.50
N ARG A 381 -26.53 -5.08 -8.66
CA ARG A 381 -27.19 -4.81 -9.95
C ARG A 381 -26.54 -3.63 -10.67
N LEU A 382 -26.31 -2.54 -9.95
CA LEU A 382 -25.75 -1.32 -10.52
C LEU A 382 -24.28 -1.52 -10.90
N LEU A 383 -23.52 -2.24 -10.07
CA LEU A 383 -22.14 -2.58 -10.38
C LEU A 383 -22.03 -3.49 -11.61
N ALA A 384 -23.00 -4.40 -11.82
CA ALA A 384 -23.07 -5.26 -13.00
C ALA A 384 -23.37 -4.50 -14.31
N SER A 385 -24.10 -3.37 -14.24
CA SER A 385 -24.44 -2.57 -15.42
C SER A 385 -23.34 -1.58 -15.84
N MET A 386 -22.41 -1.28 -14.93
CA MET A 386 -21.33 -0.32 -15.15
C MET A 386 -20.12 -0.91 -15.89
N SER A 387 -19.43 -0.03 -16.62
CA SER A 387 -18.25 -0.38 -17.42
C SER A 387 -17.05 0.46 -16.96
N PRO A 388 -16.10 -0.10 -16.20
CA PRO A 388 -15.04 0.68 -15.57
C PRO A 388 -13.96 1.15 -16.55
N ILE A 389 -13.66 2.45 -16.49
CA ILE A 389 -12.54 3.09 -17.19
C ILE A 389 -11.59 3.64 -16.11
N ILE A 390 -10.36 3.15 -16.11
CA ILE A 390 -9.35 3.48 -15.09
C ILE A 390 -8.25 4.28 -15.75
N ILE A 391 -8.01 5.50 -15.28
CA ILE A 391 -6.90 6.34 -15.74
C ILE A 391 -5.77 6.28 -14.71
N ILE A 392 -4.56 5.96 -15.17
CA ILE A 392 -3.35 5.90 -14.35
C ILE A 392 -2.28 6.86 -14.89
N ARG A 393 -1.42 7.36 -14.02
CA ARG A 393 -0.19 8.10 -14.35
C ARG A 393 0.93 7.59 -13.45
N HIS A 394 2.17 7.83 -13.82
CA HIS A 394 3.28 7.43 -12.97
C HIS A 394 3.17 8.08 -11.56
N PRO A 395 3.33 7.33 -10.45
CA PRO A 395 3.17 7.85 -9.08
C PRO A 395 3.95 9.13 -8.78
N ILE A 396 5.16 9.27 -9.32
CA ILE A 396 5.97 10.50 -9.25
C ILE A 396 5.14 11.75 -9.58
N PHE A 397 4.34 11.73 -10.64
CA PHE A 397 3.58 12.89 -11.07
C PHE A 397 2.31 13.11 -10.25
N THR A 398 1.57 12.04 -9.98
CA THR A 398 0.29 12.14 -9.24
C THR A 398 0.53 12.53 -7.79
N TYR A 399 1.59 12.04 -7.17
CA TYR A 399 1.89 12.27 -5.76
C TYR A 399 2.38 13.70 -5.54
N THR A 400 3.29 14.16 -6.40
CA THR A 400 3.74 15.56 -6.42
C THR A 400 2.56 16.50 -6.64
N SER A 401 1.68 16.18 -7.60
CA SER A 401 0.49 17.00 -7.86
C SER A 401 -0.47 17.05 -6.67
N TYR A 402 -0.64 15.94 -5.95
CA TYR A 402 -1.46 15.91 -4.76
C TYR A 402 -0.88 16.83 -3.68
N ILE A 403 0.43 16.77 -3.41
CA ILE A 403 1.06 17.65 -2.41
C ILE A 403 0.88 19.12 -2.76
N ARG A 404 1.11 19.50 -4.01
CA ARG A 404 0.87 20.88 -4.47
C ARG A 404 -0.58 21.33 -4.21
N ALA A 405 -1.55 20.46 -4.51
CA ALA A 405 -2.95 20.75 -4.26
C ALA A 405 -3.24 20.83 -2.76
N ALA A 406 -2.74 19.89 -1.95
CA ALA A 406 -2.88 19.84 -0.50
C ALA A 406 -2.31 21.10 0.18
N SER A 407 -1.20 21.66 -0.34
CA SER A 407 -0.60 22.89 0.17
C SER A 407 -1.52 24.10 0.05
N VAL A 408 -2.43 24.13 -0.92
CA VAL A 408 -3.45 25.20 -1.03
C VAL A 408 -4.43 25.17 0.15
N PHE A 409 -4.64 24.00 0.78
CA PHE A 409 -5.45 23.86 1.98
C PHE A 409 -4.67 24.18 3.28
N GLY A 410 -3.38 24.49 3.17
CA GLY A 410 -2.46 24.63 4.30
C GLY A 410 -1.84 23.31 4.76
N GLY A 411 -1.91 22.24 3.94
CA GLY A 411 -1.17 21.01 4.18
C GLY A 411 0.32 21.21 3.94
N THR A 412 1.16 20.79 4.88
CA THR A 412 2.62 20.99 4.80
C THR A 412 3.37 19.75 4.28
N GLY A 413 2.67 18.74 3.76
CA GLY A 413 3.28 17.52 3.24
C GLY A 413 2.29 16.35 3.11
N ILE A 414 2.80 15.12 3.19
CA ILE A 414 1.98 13.89 3.21
C ILE A 414 1.18 13.86 4.51
N ASP A 415 -0.12 14.15 4.40
CA ASP A 415 -1.09 14.11 5.50
C ASP A 415 -1.70 12.70 5.66
N SER A 416 -2.68 12.57 6.57
CA SER A 416 -3.37 11.30 6.78
C SER A 416 -4.32 10.90 5.63
N GLU A 417 -4.69 11.84 4.75
CA GLU A 417 -5.54 11.58 3.57
C GLU A 417 -4.72 11.10 2.37
N PHE A 418 -3.45 11.49 2.29
CA PHE A 418 -2.53 11.09 1.23
C PHE A 418 -2.51 9.58 0.96
N PRO A 419 -2.31 8.67 1.95
CA PRO A 419 -2.29 7.22 1.69
C PRO A 419 -3.63 6.69 1.20
N LEU A 420 -4.72 7.41 1.45
CA LEU A 420 -6.06 7.09 0.96
C LEU A 420 -6.24 7.54 -0.50
N MET A 421 -5.84 8.76 -0.83
CA MET A 421 -6.16 9.39 -2.11
C MET A 421 -5.14 9.12 -3.20
N ALA A 422 -3.86 8.96 -2.85
CA ALA A 422 -2.78 8.85 -3.82
C ALA A 422 -2.56 7.41 -4.33
N THR A 423 -2.94 6.38 -3.56
CA THR A 423 -2.66 4.97 -3.90
C THR A 423 -3.45 4.47 -5.12
N TYR A 424 -2.83 3.57 -5.89
CA TYR A 424 -3.47 2.82 -6.98
C TYR A 424 -4.18 1.53 -6.52
N ARG A 425 -4.12 1.23 -5.22
CA ARG A 425 -4.67 0.00 -4.66
C ARG A 425 -6.18 -0.13 -4.88
N TRP A 426 -6.92 0.97 -4.77
CA TRP A 426 -8.36 1.01 -4.98
C TRP A 426 -8.74 0.66 -6.42
N GLN A 427 -8.03 1.25 -7.37
CA GLN A 427 -8.19 1.01 -8.80
C GLN A 427 -7.86 -0.44 -9.15
N ARG A 428 -6.80 -1.01 -8.54
CA ARG A 428 -6.46 -2.42 -8.68
C ARG A 428 -7.56 -3.35 -8.18
N ILE A 429 -8.15 -3.07 -7.01
CA ILE A 429 -9.25 -3.87 -6.45
C ILE A 429 -10.46 -3.86 -7.38
N ILE A 430 -10.86 -2.68 -7.88
CA ILE A 430 -11.94 -2.57 -8.88
C ILE A 430 -11.57 -3.32 -10.15
N TYR A 431 -10.33 -3.16 -10.64
CA TYR A 431 -9.85 -3.85 -11.83
C TYR A 431 -9.96 -5.37 -11.71
N ASP A 432 -9.43 -5.93 -10.62
CA ASP A 432 -9.41 -7.38 -10.36
C ASP A 432 -10.83 -7.94 -10.19
N PHE A 433 -11.71 -7.22 -9.49
CA PHE A 433 -13.12 -7.58 -9.36
C PHE A 433 -13.80 -7.72 -10.74
N TYR A 434 -13.70 -6.70 -11.59
CA TYR A 434 -14.35 -6.72 -12.90
C TYR A 434 -13.71 -7.74 -13.85
N ARG A 435 -12.39 -7.96 -13.77
CA ARG A 435 -11.72 -9.02 -14.50
C ARG A 435 -12.31 -10.39 -14.17
N GLU A 436 -12.43 -10.71 -12.88
CA GLU A 436 -13.01 -11.97 -12.44
C GLU A 436 -14.49 -12.08 -12.80
N TYR A 437 -15.24 -10.97 -12.67
CA TYR A 437 -16.65 -10.90 -13.05
C TYR A 437 -16.86 -11.21 -14.54
N TYR A 438 -16.10 -10.58 -15.44
CA TYR A 438 -16.21 -10.83 -16.88
C TYR A 438 -15.74 -12.22 -17.28
N ASP A 439 -14.70 -12.76 -16.62
CA ASP A 439 -14.21 -14.11 -16.87
C ASP A 439 -15.25 -15.19 -16.46
N LYS A 440 -16.13 -14.90 -15.48
CA LYS A 440 -17.20 -15.81 -15.00
C LYS A 440 -18.54 -15.67 -15.72
N THR A 441 -18.86 -14.48 -16.23
CA THR A 441 -20.16 -14.20 -16.86
C THR A 441 -20.17 -14.46 -18.37
N ASP A 442 -19.00 -14.68 -18.99
CA ASP A 442 -18.81 -14.95 -20.43
C ASP A 442 -19.55 -13.95 -21.35
N LEU A 443 -19.57 -12.67 -20.95
CA LEU A 443 -20.18 -11.61 -21.74
C LEU A 443 -19.35 -11.35 -23.01
N GLU A 444 -19.89 -11.77 -24.16
CA GLU A 444 -19.27 -11.54 -25.47
C GLU A 444 -18.90 -10.05 -25.65
N GLY A 445 -17.68 -9.78 -26.13
CA GLY A 445 -17.18 -8.41 -26.33
C GLY A 445 -16.56 -7.75 -25.08
N ARG A 446 -16.65 -8.35 -23.89
CA ARG A 446 -16.06 -7.78 -22.65
C ARG A 446 -14.64 -8.26 -22.31
N LYS A 447 -14.01 -9.05 -23.18
CA LYS A 447 -12.64 -9.58 -22.99
C LYS A 447 -11.58 -8.50 -22.72
N HIS A 448 -11.77 -7.29 -23.25
CA HIS A 448 -10.86 -6.16 -23.13
C HIS A 448 -11.18 -5.20 -21.98
N TRP A 449 -12.18 -5.53 -21.16
CA TRP A 449 -12.55 -4.75 -19.98
C TRP A 449 -11.90 -5.34 -18.71
N PRO A 450 -11.71 -4.52 -17.66
CA PRO A 450 -11.77 -3.03 -17.62
C PRO A 450 -10.76 -2.34 -18.55
N ILE A 451 -11.09 -1.12 -19.00
CA ILE A 451 -10.17 -0.33 -19.82
C ILE A 451 -9.22 0.45 -18.90
N VAL A 452 -7.90 0.26 -19.07
CA VAL A 452 -6.87 1.05 -18.36
C VAL A 452 -6.19 2.01 -19.33
N ILE A 453 -6.28 3.31 -19.05
CA ILE A 453 -5.72 4.41 -19.84
C ILE A 453 -4.45 4.93 -19.16
N ASP A 454 -3.36 4.97 -19.93
CA ASP A 454 -2.15 5.70 -19.54
C ASP A 454 -2.37 7.20 -19.79
N GLY A 455 -2.50 7.96 -18.71
CA GLY A 455 -2.77 9.39 -18.73
C GLY A 455 -1.61 10.21 -19.30
N ASP A 456 -0.36 9.77 -19.13
CA ASP A 456 0.78 10.46 -19.74
C ASP A 456 0.74 10.29 -21.27
N LYS A 457 0.40 9.09 -21.75
CA LYS A 457 0.20 8.83 -23.18
C LYS A 457 -1.01 9.54 -23.75
N LEU A 458 -2.10 9.64 -22.99
CA LEU A 458 -3.32 10.37 -23.38
C LEU A 458 -3.03 11.86 -23.60
N VAL A 459 -2.18 12.48 -22.80
CA VAL A 459 -1.79 13.88 -23.01
C VAL A 459 -0.83 14.02 -24.20
N GLU A 460 0.12 13.09 -24.37
CA GLU A 460 1.07 13.11 -25.49
C GLU A 460 0.39 12.94 -26.87
N ASP A 461 -0.47 11.93 -26.98
CA ASP A 461 -1.14 11.47 -28.20
C ASP A 461 -2.66 11.43 -28.00
N THR A 462 -3.25 12.57 -27.64
CA THR A 462 -4.68 12.65 -27.32
C THR A 462 -5.56 12.09 -28.41
N LYS A 463 -5.36 12.53 -29.65
CA LYS A 463 -6.18 12.08 -30.77
C LYS A 463 -6.04 10.58 -31.02
N GLY A 464 -4.81 10.06 -31.08
CA GLY A 464 -4.57 8.64 -31.30
C GLY A 464 -5.05 7.75 -30.16
N GLN A 465 -5.08 8.24 -28.91
CA GLN A 465 -5.69 7.51 -27.79
C GLN A 465 -7.21 7.59 -27.79
N MET A 466 -7.80 8.74 -28.15
CA MET A 466 -9.25 8.91 -28.20
C MET A 466 -9.90 8.16 -29.36
N GLU A 467 -9.29 8.14 -30.55
CA GLU A 467 -9.70 7.30 -31.69
C GLU A 467 -9.86 5.84 -31.26
N LYS A 468 -8.86 5.33 -30.53
CA LYS A 468 -8.83 3.97 -29.99
C LYS A 468 -9.88 3.74 -28.91
N PHE A 469 -10.02 4.69 -28.00
CA PHE A 469 -11.00 4.63 -26.92
C PHE A 469 -12.43 4.61 -27.48
N CYS A 470 -12.75 5.49 -28.44
CA CYS A 470 -14.03 5.54 -29.14
C CYS A 470 -14.34 4.22 -29.85
N ALA A 471 -13.35 3.65 -30.55
CA ALA A 471 -13.51 2.34 -31.21
C ALA A 471 -13.80 1.18 -30.22
N LEU A 472 -13.32 1.26 -28.98
CA LEU A 472 -13.56 0.24 -27.94
C LEU A 472 -14.89 0.43 -27.21
N THR A 473 -15.29 1.68 -26.98
CA THR A 473 -16.50 2.01 -26.19
C THR A 473 -17.74 2.22 -27.04
N GLY A 474 -17.59 2.39 -28.36
CA GLY A 474 -18.68 2.76 -29.26
C GLY A 474 -19.08 4.23 -29.16
N ILE A 475 -18.33 5.05 -28.43
CA ILE A 475 -18.53 6.51 -28.39
C ILE A 475 -18.22 7.08 -29.78
N ASP A 476 -19.08 7.98 -30.25
CA ASP A 476 -18.90 8.66 -31.52
C ASP A 476 -17.72 9.65 -31.45
N GLU A 477 -16.65 9.34 -32.19
CA GLU A 477 -15.43 10.15 -32.22
C GLU A 477 -15.71 11.60 -32.67
N THR A 478 -16.73 11.82 -33.51
CA THR A 478 -17.08 13.16 -34.00
C THR A 478 -17.62 14.07 -32.91
N GLN A 479 -18.05 13.51 -31.77
CA GLN A 479 -18.51 14.25 -30.60
C GLN A 479 -17.38 14.59 -29.62
N ILE A 480 -16.16 14.09 -29.85
CA ILE A 480 -15.01 14.37 -28.99
C ILE A 480 -14.48 15.78 -29.28
N GLN A 481 -14.46 16.63 -28.25
CA GLN A 481 -13.90 17.97 -28.32
C GLN A 481 -12.43 17.96 -27.90
N TYR A 482 -11.55 18.45 -28.78
CA TYR A 482 -10.11 18.61 -28.51
C TYR A 482 -9.71 20.06 -28.18
N SER A 483 -10.62 20.99 -28.40
CA SER A 483 -10.47 22.41 -28.14
C SER A 483 -11.76 22.95 -27.54
N TRP A 484 -11.63 23.89 -26.62
CA TRP A 484 -12.74 24.56 -25.96
C TRP A 484 -12.41 26.03 -25.72
N ASN A 485 -13.40 26.82 -25.31
CA ASN A 485 -13.17 28.21 -24.95
C ASN A 485 -12.65 28.30 -23.52
N ALA A 486 -11.59 29.09 -23.31
CA ALA A 486 -11.16 29.44 -21.96
C ALA A 486 -12.29 30.18 -21.24
N SER A 487 -12.55 29.81 -19.99
CA SER A 487 -13.52 30.48 -19.14
C SER A 487 -12.90 31.75 -18.55
N ASN A 488 -13.65 32.85 -18.60
CA ASN A 488 -13.33 34.10 -17.90
C ASN A 488 -13.95 34.17 -16.51
N GLU A 489 -14.58 33.09 -16.03
CA GLU A 489 -15.12 33.02 -14.67
C GLU A 489 -13.99 33.17 -13.64
N SER A 490 -14.17 34.07 -12.68
CA SER A 490 -13.30 34.16 -11.51
C SER A 490 -13.40 32.86 -10.72
N ILE A 491 -12.34 32.05 -10.76
CA ILE A 491 -12.23 30.85 -9.93
C ILE A 491 -11.36 31.20 -8.73
N GLU A 492 -12.00 31.42 -7.60
CA GLU A 492 -11.33 31.75 -6.35
C GLU A 492 -11.01 30.49 -5.52
N GLY A 493 -9.97 30.60 -4.69
CA GLY A 493 -9.63 29.61 -3.68
C GLY A 493 -9.18 28.26 -4.22
N VAL A 494 -9.52 27.21 -3.46
CA VAL A 494 -9.06 25.82 -3.62
C VAL A 494 -9.38 25.24 -5.00
N TYR A 495 -10.56 25.56 -5.55
CA TYR A 495 -11.02 24.97 -6.81
C TYR A 495 -10.09 25.34 -7.97
N ARG A 496 -9.44 26.51 -7.89
CA ARG A 496 -8.44 26.93 -8.87
C ARG A 496 -7.25 25.96 -8.94
N ALA A 497 -6.86 25.35 -7.83
CA ALA A 497 -5.75 24.39 -7.78
C ALA A 497 -6.06 23.11 -8.58
N PHE A 498 -7.32 22.70 -8.67
CA PHE A 498 -7.73 21.47 -9.36
C PHE A 498 -8.14 21.70 -10.81
N VAL A 499 -8.87 22.78 -11.11
CA VAL A 499 -9.44 23.00 -12.44
C VAL A 499 -8.98 24.29 -13.11
N GLY A 500 -8.23 25.16 -12.43
CA GLY A 500 -7.82 26.47 -12.96
C GLY A 500 -7.09 26.35 -14.28
N THR A 501 -6.11 25.44 -14.35
CA THR A 501 -5.38 25.16 -15.59
C THR A 501 -6.28 24.68 -16.73
N ILE A 502 -7.31 23.88 -16.45
CA ILE A 502 -8.25 23.41 -17.49
C ILE A 502 -9.15 24.57 -17.95
N LYS A 503 -9.67 25.36 -17.01
CA LYS A 503 -10.56 26.49 -17.29
C LYS A 503 -9.87 27.62 -18.06
N GLU A 504 -8.58 27.85 -17.81
CA GLU A 504 -7.77 28.84 -18.53
C GLU A 504 -7.26 28.33 -19.89
N SER A 505 -7.38 27.03 -20.16
CA SER A 505 -6.90 26.42 -21.41
C SER A 505 -7.91 26.49 -22.55
N THR A 506 -7.42 26.41 -23.79
CA THR A 506 -8.23 26.30 -25.00
C THR A 506 -8.20 24.90 -25.65
N GLY A 507 -7.62 23.93 -24.94
CA GLY A 507 -7.42 22.56 -25.40
C GLY A 507 -6.46 21.79 -24.50
N VAL A 508 -6.10 20.57 -24.90
CA VAL A 508 -5.20 19.71 -24.11
C VAL A 508 -3.79 20.29 -24.03
N ILE A 509 -3.33 20.56 -22.80
CA ILE A 509 -1.99 21.08 -22.53
C ILE A 509 -0.97 19.95 -22.60
N LYS A 510 -0.11 19.99 -23.62
CA LYS A 510 0.96 19.01 -23.80
C LYS A 510 2.16 19.33 -22.92
N THR A 511 2.64 18.35 -22.19
CA THR A 511 3.90 18.43 -21.45
C THR A 511 5.06 18.05 -22.38
N PRO A 512 6.25 18.71 -22.30
CA PRO A 512 7.40 18.34 -23.10
C PRO A 512 7.79 16.87 -22.93
N LYS A 513 8.16 16.22 -24.04
CA LYS A 513 8.60 14.81 -24.06
C LYS A 513 9.85 14.65 -23.18
N SER A 514 9.75 13.94 -22.07
CA SER A 514 10.93 13.36 -21.43
C SER A 514 11.26 12.05 -22.15
N SER A 515 12.25 12.07 -23.03
CA SER A 515 12.82 10.85 -23.63
C SER A 515 13.69 10.06 -22.63
N LYS A 516 13.93 10.63 -21.45
CA LYS A 516 14.73 10.03 -20.38
C LYS A 516 13.85 9.12 -19.52
N ALA A 517 14.35 7.93 -19.21
CA ALA A 517 13.73 7.06 -18.21
C ALA A 517 13.57 7.83 -16.89
N LEU A 518 12.41 7.70 -16.25
CA LEU A 518 12.16 8.35 -14.97
C LEU A 518 13.08 7.73 -13.91
N ASN A 519 13.86 8.57 -13.24
CA ASN A 519 14.72 8.18 -12.14
C ASN A 519 14.20 8.86 -10.87
N VAL A 520 13.72 8.07 -9.90
CA VAL A 520 13.16 8.57 -8.64
C VAL A 520 14.16 9.50 -7.93
N GLU A 521 15.46 9.20 -7.97
CA GLU A 521 16.47 9.99 -7.25
C GLU A 521 16.66 11.38 -7.85
N GLU A 522 16.53 11.53 -9.17
CA GLU A 522 16.53 12.85 -9.81
C GLU A 522 15.29 13.68 -9.41
N TYR A 523 14.20 13.03 -9.01
CA TYR A 523 13.01 13.72 -8.51
C TYR A 523 13.10 14.03 -7.02
N VAL A 524 13.83 13.23 -6.22
CA VAL A 524 14.11 13.54 -4.82
C VAL A 524 14.86 14.87 -4.69
N GLU A 525 15.85 15.10 -5.55
CA GLU A 525 16.57 16.38 -5.60
C GLU A 525 15.60 17.55 -5.89
N LYS A 526 14.75 17.41 -6.90
CA LYS A 526 13.73 18.41 -7.26
C LYS A 526 12.71 18.65 -6.16
N TRP A 527 12.25 17.59 -5.50
CA TRP A 527 11.29 17.69 -4.39
C TRP A 527 11.93 18.32 -3.16
N THR A 528 13.22 18.11 -2.95
CA THR A 528 13.97 18.73 -1.85
C THR A 528 14.06 20.24 -2.07
N GLU A 529 14.30 20.67 -3.31
CA GLU A 529 14.29 22.09 -3.68
C GLU A 529 12.87 22.71 -3.63
N GLU A 530 11.85 21.97 -4.08
CA GLU A 530 10.47 22.48 -4.18
C GLU A 530 9.74 22.51 -2.83
N PHE A 531 9.94 21.51 -1.98
CA PHE A 531 9.23 21.37 -0.70
C PHE A 531 10.21 21.42 0.48
N ASP A 532 10.87 20.30 0.78
CA ASP A 532 11.98 20.13 1.71
C ASP A 532 12.45 18.66 1.67
N GLU A 533 13.57 18.35 2.33
CA GLU A 533 14.17 17.01 2.38
C GLU A 533 13.23 15.96 3.00
N THR A 534 12.44 16.36 4.00
CA THR A 534 11.53 15.44 4.70
C THR A 534 10.37 15.03 3.80
N VAL A 535 9.74 15.99 3.12
CA VAL A 535 8.66 15.73 2.16
C VAL A 535 9.18 14.96 0.96
N ALA A 536 10.38 15.28 0.46
CA ALA A 536 11.00 14.57 -0.65
C ALA A 536 11.23 13.09 -0.36
N GLN A 537 11.78 12.76 0.82
CA GLN A 537 12.03 11.39 1.21
C GLN A 537 10.72 10.60 1.42
N ARG A 538 9.69 11.23 1.98
CA ARG A 538 8.37 10.60 2.12
C ARG A 538 7.68 10.37 0.78
N LEU A 539 7.84 11.29 -0.18
CA LEU A 539 7.34 11.12 -1.55
C LEU A 539 8.03 9.93 -2.23
N LYS A 540 9.34 9.78 -2.07
CA LYS A 540 10.09 8.61 -2.55
C LYS A 540 9.52 7.32 -2.01
N GLU A 541 9.40 7.19 -0.69
CA GLU A 541 8.86 5.98 -0.05
C GLU A 541 7.45 5.66 -0.55
N ALA A 542 6.61 6.68 -0.70
CA ALA A 542 5.25 6.50 -1.17
C ALA A 542 5.19 6.07 -2.66
N VAL A 543 6.07 6.62 -3.51
CA VAL A 543 6.21 6.23 -4.92
C VAL A 543 6.68 4.79 -5.02
N GLU A 544 7.71 4.41 -4.26
CA GLU A 544 8.24 3.04 -4.22
C GLU A 544 7.19 2.04 -3.74
N ALA A 545 6.38 2.39 -2.73
CA ALA A 545 5.30 1.55 -2.23
C ALA A 545 4.14 1.36 -3.23
N SER A 546 3.93 2.32 -4.13
CA SER A 546 2.83 2.32 -5.12
C SER A 546 3.21 1.74 -6.47
N ILE A 547 4.51 1.57 -6.73
CA ILE A 547 5.01 1.21 -8.07
C ILE A 547 4.49 -0.17 -8.52
N GLU A 548 4.29 -1.11 -7.59
CA GLU A 548 3.77 -2.44 -7.90
C GLU A 548 2.35 -2.37 -8.48
N ASP A 549 1.45 -1.64 -7.81
CA ASP A 549 0.07 -1.48 -8.23
C ASP A 549 -0.01 -0.70 -9.56
N TYR A 550 0.82 0.35 -9.70
CA TYR A 550 0.94 1.09 -10.96
C TYR A 550 1.39 0.20 -12.11
N GLU A 551 2.48 -0.55 -11.96
CA GLU A 551 3.01 -1.42 -13.02
C GLU A 551 2.02 -2.52 -13.41
N TYR A 552 1.29 -3.05 -12.43
CA TYR A 552 0.24 -4.05 -12.66
C TYR A 552 -0.83 -3.51 -13.60
N LEU A 553 -1.41 -2.35 -13.28
CA LEU A 553 -2.41 -1.68 -14.11
C LEU A 553 -1.81 -1.21 -15.44
N PHE A 554 -0.57 -0.72 -15.43
CA PHE A 554 0.14 -0.27 -16.62
C PHE A 554 0.34 -1.40 -17.64
N LYS A 555 0.60 -2.63 -17.19
CA LYS A 555 0.71 -3.81 -18.07
C LYS A 555 -0.63 -4.18 -18.72
N ALA A 556 -1.75 -3.78 -18.12
CA ALA A 556 -3.11 -3.98 -18.63
C ALA A 556 -3.62 -2.86 -19.55
N ARG A 557 -2.83 -1.79 -19.76
CA ARG A 557 -3.26 -0.62 -20.55
C ARG A 557 -3.74 -0.99 -21.97
N PHE A 558 -4.83 -0.35 -22.40
CA PHE A 558 -5.58 -0.77 -23.59
C PHE A 558 -4.80 -0.67 -24.91
N VAL A 559 -3.69 0.08 -24.96
CA VAL A 559 -2.81 0.18 -26.14
C VAL A 559 -2.21 -1.18 -26.52
N ARG A 560 -2.08 -2.11 -25.56
CA ARG A 560 -1.68 -3.50 -25.84
C ARG A 560 -2.74 -4.29 -26.62
N PHE A 561 -3.99 -3.85 -26.59
CA PHE A 561 -5.14 -4.53 -27.21
C PHE A 561 -5.52 -3.96 -28.58
N ILE A 562 -4.78 -2.99 -29.13
CA ILE A 562 -5.00 -2.46 -30.49
C ILE A 562 -3.88 -2.87 -31.46
N ALA A 563 -3.00 -3.75 -31.00
CA ALA A 563 -2.41 -4.76 -31.87
C ALA A 563 -3.45 -5.87 -32.14
N PHE A 564 -4.66 -5.53 -32.57
CA PHE A 564 -5.68 -6.44 -33.08
C PHE A 564 -6.18 -5.81 -34.37
N GLY A 565 -5.94 -6.49 -35.50
CA GLY A 565 -6.43 -6.02 -36.79
C GLY A 565 -7.97 -5.96 -36.76
N ASN A 566 -8.52 -5.04 -37.55
CA ASN A 566 -9.94 -5.06 -37.92
C ASN A 566 -10.32 -6.52 -38.25
N HIS A 567 -11.40 -7.03 -37.67
CA HIS A 567 -12.00 -8.38 -37.85
C HIS A 567 -11.81 -9.45 -36.76
N GLY A 568 -11.46 -9.11 -35.52
CA GLY A 568 -11.76 -10.00 -34.39
C GLY A 568 -11.07 -11.38 -34.42
N GLN A 569 -9.93 -11.51 -35.09
CA GLN A 569 -9.04 -12.66 -34.91
C GLN A 569 -7.80 -12.22 -34.11
N PRO A 570 -7.34 -13.05 -33.15
CA PRO A 570 -6.15 -12.72 -32.37
C PRO A 570 -4.96 -12.51 -33.30
N LEU A 571 -4.21 -11.41 -33.12
CA LEU A 571 -2.94 -11.28 -33.82
C LEU A 571 -2.05 -12.48 -33.46
N PRO A 572 -1.27 -13.00 -34.42
CA PRO A 572 -0.41 -14.17 -34.22
C PRO A 572 0.87 -13.85 -33.40
N PHE A 573 0.83 -12.83 -32.55
CA PHE A 573 1.98 -12.41 -31.77
C PHE A 573 1.86 -12.94 -30.35
N VAL A 574 2.39 -14.14 -30.14
CA VAL A 574 2.51 -14.73 -28.80
C VAL A 574 3.72 -14.08 -28.12
N MET A 575 3.49 -13.31 -27.06
CA MET A 575 4.58 -12.90 -26.17
C MET A 575 4.90 -14.02 -25.19
N PRO A 576 6.18 -14.21 -24.82
CA PRO A 576 6.53 -15.08 -23.72
C PRO A 576 5.81 -14.64 -22.45
N LYS A 577 5.23 -15.58 -21.70
CA LYS A 577 4.65 -15.31 -20.40
C LYS A 577 5.72 -14.82 -19.42
N ILE A 578 5.36 -13.90 -18.54
CA ILE A 578 6.28 -13.32 -17.57
C ILE A 578 6.60 -14.38 -16.51
N ARG A 579 7.89 -14.75 -16.41
CA ARG A 579 8.40 -15.62 -15.35
C ARG A 579 8.42 -14.84 -14.03
N THR A 580 7.77 -15.40 -13.01
CA THR A 580 7.82 -14.92 -11.61
C THR A 580 8.34 -16.04 -10.72
N THR A 581 8.67 -15.74 -9.46
CA THR A 581 9.03 -16.76 -8.45
C THR A 581 7.95 -17.83 -8.24
N ARG A 582 6.71 -17.58 -8.67
CA ARG A 582 5.59 -18.54 -8.61
C ARG A 582 5.37 -19.33 -9.91
N THR A 583 6.11 -19.03 -10.99
CA THR A 583 6.00 -19.78 -12.25
C THR A 583 6.74 -21.10 -12.20
N LYS A 584 6.24 -22.12 -12.92
CA LYS A 584 6.90 -23.43 -13.00
C LYS A 584 8.31 -23.26 -13.59
N GLN A 585 9.30 -23.88 -12.94
CA GLN A 585 10.68 -23.86 -13.41
C GLN A 585 10.78 -24.43 -14.83
N PRO A 586 11.66 -23.87 -15.68
CA PRO A 586 11.83 -24.35 -17.04
C PRO A 586 12.39 -25.78 -17.04
N PRO A 587 12.05 -26.61 -18.04
CA PRO A 587 12.66 -27.92 -18.21
C PRO A 587 14.17 -27.85 -18.45
N GLU A 588 14.85 -28.97 -18.21
CA GLU A 588 16.30 -29.15 -18.44
C GLU A 588 16.71 -28.76 -19.88
N GLY A 589 17.82 -28.05 -20.01
CA GLY A 589 18.35 -27.52 -21.28
C GLY A 589 17.89 -26.10 -21.64
N TYR A 590 17.05 -25.44 -20.84
CA TYR A 590 16.64 -24.05 -21.09
C TYR A 590 17.78 -23.03 -20.87
N GLU A 591 18.66 -23.27 -19.89
CA GLU A 591 19.77 -22.37 -19.54
C GLU A 591 20.71 -22.08 -20.73
N GLU A 592 20.89 -23.07 -21.62
CA GLU A 592 21.75 -22.95 -22.81
C GLU A 592 21.16 -22.04 -23.90
N ILE A 593 19.83 -21.89 -23.94
CA ILE A 593 19.12 -21.09 -24.96
C ILE A 593 18.56 -19.78 -24.39
N GLU A 594 18.58 -19.61 -23.07
CA GLU A 594 17.99 -18.46 -22.35
C GLU A 594 18.54 -17.13 -22.85
N SER A 595 19.86 -16.99 -22.93
CA SER A 595 20.52 -15.76 -23.39
C SER A 595 20.08 -15.31 -24.79
N ILE A 596 19.90 -16.27 -25.71
CA ILE A 596 19.49 -16.00 -27.09
C ILE A 596 18.00 -15.62 -27.14
N LEU A 597 17.15 -16.27 -26.34
CA LEU A 597 15.74 -15.92 -26.24
C LEU A 597 15.54 -14.53 -25.60
N ASP A 598 16.36 -14.17 -24.62
CA ASP A 598 16.38 -12.85 -24.00
C ASP A 598 16.85 -11.77 -24.97
N ASP A 599 17.80 -12.07 -25.86
CA ASP A 599 18.20 -11.19 -26.95
C ASP A 599 17.06 -10.90 -27.92
N TYR A 600 16.27 -11.92 -28.28
CA TYR A 600 15.06 -11.70 -29.08
C TYR A 600 14.02 -10.89 -28.32
N ALA A 601 13.84 -11.12 -27.02
CA ALA A 601 12.92 -10.35 -26.19
C ALA A 601 13.35 -8.88 -26.05
N ARG A 602 14.65 -8.61 -25.93
CA ARG A 602 15.22 -7.26 -25.91
C ARG A 602 15.00 -6.55 -27.24
N LYS A 603 15.39 -7.17 -28.36
CA LYS A 603 15.12 -6.65 -29.71
C LYS A 603 13.64 -6.38 -29.94
N MET A 604 12.77 -7.22 -29.36
CA MET A 604 11.33 -7.06 -29.44
C MET A 604 10.88 -5.77 -28.73
N ARG A 605 11.32 -5.55 -27.50
CA ARG A 605 11.06 -4.31 -26.76
C ARG A 605 11.60 -3.08 -27.48
N ASP A 606 12.80 -3.18 -28.05
CA ASP A 606 13.42 -2.07 -28.79
C ASP A 606 12.60 -1.72 -30.05
N ALA A 607 12.13 -2.73 -30.78
CA ALA A 607 11.28 -2.54 -31.95
C ALA A 607 9.87 -2.00 -31.60
N GLU A 608 9.31 -2.38 -30.45
CA GLU A 608 8.04 -1.83 -29.95
C GLU A 608 8.16 -0.35 -29.53
N ASN A 609 9.35 0.06 -29.07
CA ASN A 609 9.64 1.43 -28.61
C ASN A 609 10.19 2.35 -29.72
N GLU A 610 10.50 1.81 -30.90
CA GLU A 610 11.08 2.58 -32.00
C GLU A 610 10.09 3.62 -32.55
N SER A 611 10.54 4.86 -32.79
CA SER A 611 9.70 5.89 -33.41
C SER A 611 9.16 5.44 -34.78
N HIS A 612 7.91 5.80 -35.05
CA HIS A 612 7.21 5.52 -36.31
C HIS A 612 7.19 6.74 -37.24
N GLU A 613 7.90 7.81 -36.89
CA GLU A 613 7.98 9.04 -37.69
C GLU A 613 8.59 8.75 -39.07
N GLY A 614 7.89 9.18 -40.14
CA GLY A 614 8.31 8.94 -41.52
C GLY A 614 8.07 7.52 -42.07
N LYS A 615 7.55 6.58 -41.27
CA LYS A 615 7.22 5.20 -41.71
C LYS A 615 5.73 5.07 -42.02
N ARG A 616 5.36 4.25 -43.01
CA ARG A 616 3.94 3.89 -43.22
C ARG A 616 3.44 3.05 -42.03
N LYS A 617 2.13 3.11 -41.73
CA LYS A 617 1.50 2.35 -40.62
C LYS A 617 1.78 0.84 -40.66
N SER A 618 1.94 0.28 -41.86
CA SER A 618 2.34 -1.12 -42.04
C SER A 618 3.82 -1.36 -41.77
N GLU A 619 4.68 -0.40 -42.13
CA GLU A 619 6.15 -0.49 -42.04
C GLU A 619 6.66 -0.42 -40.60
N SER A 620 5.96 0.30 -39.73
CA SER A 620 6.28 0.32 -38.29
C SER A 620 6.18 -1.05 -37.64
N LEU A 621 5.34 -1.95 -38.18
CA LEU A 621 5.12 -3.29 -37.64
C LEU A 621 6.05 -4.35 -38.23
N TRP A 622 6.81 -4.05 -39.30
CA TRP A 622 7.65 -5.05 -39.96
C TRP A 622 8.78 -5.59 -39.08
N PRO A 623 9.53 -4.78 -38.32
CA PRO A 623 10.58 -5.29 -37.43
C PRO A 623 10.01 -6.28 -36.40
N ILE A 624 8.82 -5.99 -35.87
CA ILE A 624 8.10 -6.86 -34.93
C ILE A 624 7.80 -8.23 -35.55
N MET A 625 7.28 -8.23 -36.78
CA MET A 625 6.97 -9.46 -37.51
C MET A 625 8.24 -10.27 -37.83
N GLN A 626 9.35 -9.61 -38.16
CA GLN A 626 10.61 -10.25 -38.47
C GLN A 626 11.24 -10.89 -37.22
N ILE A 627 11.20 -10.22 -36.07
CA ILE A 627 11.71 -10.75 -34.80
C ILE A 627 10.88 -11.95 -34.35
N SER A 628 9.55 -11.87 -34.43
CA SER A 628 8.66 -12.99 -34.11
C SER A 628 8.91 -14.21 -35.00
N HIS A 629 9.06 -14.00 -36.31
CA HIS A 629 9.43 -15.05 -37.26
C HIS A 629 10.81 -15.63 -36.93
N ALA A 630 11.82 -14.81 -36.68
CA ALA A 630 13.19 -15.25 -36.39
C ALA A 630 13.25 -16.07 -35.10
N ARG A 631 12.59 -15.62 -34.03
CA ARG A 631 12.50 -16.34 -32.76
C ARG A 631 11.80 -17.69 -32.92
N SER A 632 10.67 -17.72 -33.64
CA SER A 632 9.96 -18.97 -33.93
C SER A 632 10.79 -19.92 -34.80
N ARG A 633 11.55 -19.38 -35.76
CA ARG A 633 12.45 -20.15 -36.65
C ARG A 633 13.61 -20.75 -35.86
N TYR A 634 14.19 -20.00 -34.94
CA TYR A 634 15.24 -20.49 -34.05
C TYR A 634 14.78 -21.71 -33.24
N VAL A 635 13.63 -21.63 -32.58
CA VAL A 635 13.05 -22.77 -31.84
C VAL A 635 12.73 -23.95 -32.77
N TYR A 636 12.22 -23.68 -33.98
CA TYR A 636 11.96 -24.72 -34.98
C TYR A 636 13.24 -25.46 -35.40
N GLU A 637 14.32 -24.74 -35.67
CA GLU A 637 15.59 -25.33 -36.08
C GLU A 637 16.23 -26.15 -34.95
N LEU A 638 16.19 -25.64 -33.71
CA LEU A 638 16.73 -26.37 -32.56
C LEU A 638 16.08 -27.74 -32.39
N TYR A 639 14.76 -27.83 -32.57
CA TYR A 639 14.04 -29.10 -32.39
C TYR A 639 14.00 -29.99 -33.63
N TYR A 640 13.63 -29.47 -34.82
CA TYR A 640 13.39 -30.29 -36.02
C TYR A 640 14.60 -30.44 -36.95
N LYS A 641 15.67 -29.66 -36.77
CA LYS A 641 16.85 -29.71 -37.65
C LYS A 641 18.11 -30.11 -36.92
N ARG A 642 18.35 -29.52 -35.75
CA ARG A 642 19.56 -29.74 -34.95
C ARG A 642 19.36 -30.76 -33.83
N GLU A 643 18.11 -31.07 -33.49
CA GLU A 643 17.73 -31.98 -32.39
C GLU A 643 18.41 -31.64 -31.05
N ALA A 644 18.66 -30.34 -30.82
CA ALA A 644 19.45 -29.82 -29.69
C ALA A 644 18.61 -29.53 -28.43
N ILE A 645 17.27 -29.63 -28.52
CA ILE A 645 16.38 -29.44 -27.37
C ILE A 645 15.42 -30.62 -27.22
N SER A 646 15.07 -30.96 -25.99
CA SER A 646 14.17 -32.06 -25.68
C SER A 646 12.71 -31.74 -26.06
N LYS A 647 11.89 -32.78 -26.33
CA LYS A 647 10.46 -32.61 -26.59
C LYS A 647 9.72 -31.90 -25.45
N PRO A 648 9.95 -32.22 -24.15
CA PRO A 648 9.35 -31.48 -23.05
C PRO A 648 9.71 -29.99 -23.05
N LEU A 649 10.97 -29.64 -23.36
CA LEU A 649 11.39 -28.25 -23.47
C LEU A 649 10.75 -27.54 -24.67
N TYR A 650 10.68 -28.20 -25.83
CA TYR A 650 10.00 -27.67 -27.01
C TYR A 650 8.50 -27.40 -26.77
N ASP A 651 7.79 -28.35 -26.16
CA ASP A 651 6.36 -28.21 -25.84
C ASP A 651 6.14 -27.09 -24.81
N TRP A 652 7.06 -26.96 -23.83
CA TRP A 652 7.04 -25.87 -22.86
C TRP A 652 7.28 -24.50 -23.52
N LEU A 653 8.25 -24.37 -24.43
CA LEU A 653 8.53 -23.13 -25.15
C LEU A 653 7.33 -22.66 -25.99
N LEU A 654 6.59 -23.59 -26.62
CA LEU A 654 5.34 -23.27 -27.32
C LEU A 654 4.24 -22.81 -26.35
N LYS A 655 4.07 -23.50 -25.22
CA LYS A 655 3.04 -23.19 -24.21
C LYS A 655 3.28 -21.83 -23.53
N GLU A 656 4.54 -21.49 -23.32
CA GLU A 656 4.94 -20.22 -22.70
C GLU A 656 5.04 -19.08 -23.71
N GLY A 657 4.93 -19.35 -25.02
CA GLY A 657 4.82 -18.32 -26.04
C GLY A 657 6.13 -17.85 -26.67
N PHE A 658 7.21 -18.63 -26.54
CA PHE A 658 8.49 -18.34 -27.18
C PHE A 658 8.47 -18.57 -28.70
N ALA A 659 7.55 -19.39 -29.22
CA ALA A 659 7.40 -19.62 -30.66
C ALA A 659 5.93 -19.82 -31.08
N ASP A 660 5.62 -19.45 -32.33
CA ASP A 660 4.27 -19.61 -32.90
C ASP A 660 4.06 -21.05 -33.43
N ALA A 661 3.24 -21.81 -32.70
CA ALA A 661 2.90 -23.19 -33.05
C ALA A 661 2.20 -23.32 -34.41
N ASN A 662 1.35 -22.36 -34.78
CA ASN A 662 0.59 -22.39 -36.03
C ASN A 662 1.51 -22.12 -37.23
N LEU A 663 2.45 -21.18 -37.08
CA LEU A 663 3.44 -20.89 -38.11
C LEU A 663 4.39 -22.08 -38.31
N ILE A 664 4.86 -22.70 -37.21
CA ILE A 664 5.68 -23.91 -37.27
C ILE A 664 4.93 -25.06 -37.95
N ALA A 665 3.64 -25.24 -37.65
CA ALA A 665 2.82 -26.25 -38.30
C ALA A 665 2.75 -26.06 -39.82
N LYS A 666 2.85 -24.82 -40.33
CA LYS A 666 2.94 -24.55 -41.77
C LYS A 666 4.31 -24.87 -42.34
N TRP A 667 5.41 -24.56 -41.65
CA TRP A 667 6.77 -24.87 -42.15
C TRP A 667 7.03 -26.36 -42.37
N LYS A 668 6.25 -27.23 -41.71
CA LYS A 668 6.29 -28.69 -41.92
C LYS A 668 5.59 -29.15 -43.20
N LYS A 669 4.79 -28.29 -43.84
CA LYS A 669 4.05 -28.62 -45.06
C LYS A 669 4.88 -28.28 -46.30
N PRO A 670 4.86 -29.13 -47.34
CA PRO A 670 5.58 -28.86 -48.57
C PRO A 670 5.12 -27.55 -49.21
N GLY A 671 6.07 -26.74 -49.69
CA GLY A 671 5.82 -25.43 -50.31
C GLY A 671 5.67 -24.26 -49.34
N TYR A 672 5.67 -24.50 -48.02
CA TYR A 672 5.58 -23.46 -46.98
C TYR A 672 6.82 -23.40 -46.07
N GLU A 673 7.88 -24.13 -46.36
CA GLU A 673 9.10 -24.24 -45.57
C GLU A 673 9.71 -22.88 -45.22
N LYS A 674 9.62 -21.90 -46.13
CA LYS A 674 10.14 -20.52 -45.97
C LYS A 674 9.04 -19.47 -45.69
N LEU A 675 7.82 -19.88 -45.31
CA LEU A 675 6.68 -18.97 -45.12
C LEU A 675 6.99 -17.86 -44.10
N CYS A 676 6.70 -16.61 -44.47
CA CYS A 676 7.02 -15.43 -43.66
C CYS A 676 6.05 -15.15 -42.50
N CYS A 677 4.74 -15.34 -42.70
CA CYS A 677 3.73 -15.21 -41.65
C CYS A 677 2.40 -15.85 -42.10
N LEU A 678 1.51 -16.10 -41.14
CA LEU A 678 0.19 -16.70 -41.41
C LEU A 678 -0.75 -15.77 -42.20
N ARG A 679 -0.59 -14.44 -42.07
CA ARG A 679 -1.40 -13.46 -42.82
C ARG A 679 -1.16 -13.52 -44.32
N CYS A 680 0.07 -13.78 -44.75
CA CYS A 680 0.42 -13.84 -46.18
C CYS A 680 -0.23 -15.00 -46.96
N ILE A 681 -0.84 -15.95 -46.24
CA ILE A 681 -1.58 -17.09 -46.81
C ILE A 681 -3.07 -17.04 -46.47
N GLN A 682 -3.54 -15.98 -45.81
CA GLN A 682 -4.95 -15.80 -45.47
C GLN A 682 -5.67 -15.12 -46.63
N THR A 683 -6.59 -15.85 -47.28
CA THR A 683 -7.30 -15.34 -48.47
C THR A 683 -8.26 -14.20 -48.16
N LYS A 684 -8.73 -14.11 -46.91
CA LYS A 684 -9.61 -13.04 -46.41
C LYS A 684 -8.90 -11.69 -46.24
N ASP A 685 -7.57 -11.71 -46.07
CA ASP A 685 -6.75 -10.50 -45.86
C ASP A 685 -6.31 -9.87 -47.19
N MET A 686 -6.70 -10.44 -48.33
CA MET A 686 -6.30 -10.01 -49.68
C MET A 686 -7.46 -9.35 -50.42
N ASN A 687 -7.15 -8.40 -51.31
CA ASN A 687 -8.16 -7.69 -52.10
C ASN A 687 -8.91 -8.58 -53.10
N TYR A 688 -8.33 -9.70 -53.52
CA TYR A 688 -8.95 -10.66 -54.44
C TYR A 688 -9.24 -11.96 -53.71
N GLN A 689 -10.50 -12.41 -53.76
CA GLN A 689 -10.95 -13.63 -53.10
C GLN A 689 -10.19 -14.84 -53.64
N GLY A 690 -9.57 -15.61 -52.75
CA GLY A 690 -8.76 -16.79 -53.10
C GLY A 690 -7.30 -16.50 -53.46
N SER A 691 -6.86 -15.24 -53.46
CA SER A 691 -5.46 -14.89 -53.68
C SER A 691 -4.61 -14.99 -52.40
N THR A 692 -3.29 -15.11 -52.57
CA THR A 692 -2.30 -15.00 -51.49
C THR A 692 -1.44 -13.76 -51.69
N CYS A 693 -0.68 -13.35 -50.66
CA CYS A 693 0.19 -12.18 -50.78
C CYS A 693 1.23 -12.37 -51.90
N ILE A 694 1.60 -11.29 -52.60
CA ILE A 694 2.62 -11.29 -53.67
C ILE A 694 3.96 -11.89 -53.22
N CYS A 695 4.30 -11.79 -51.92
CA CYS A 695 5.51 -12.42 -51.40
C CYS A 695 5.51 -13.95 -51.47
N ARG A 696 4.36 -14.60 -51.74
CA ARG A 696 4.25 -16.06 -51.95
C ARG A 696 4.45 -16.47 -53.40
N VAL A 697 4.54 -15.53 -54.34
CA VAL A 697 4.80 -15.84 -55.75
C VAL A 697 6.29 -16.16 -55.92
N PRO A 698 6.67 -17.28 -56.56
CA PRO A 698 8.06 -17.59 -56.85
C PRO A 698 8.73 -16.47 -57.63
N LYS A 699 9.96 -16.08 -57.28
CA LYS A 699 10.68 -14.97 -57.93
C LYS A 699 10.76 -15.11 -59.46
N ALA A 700 10.89 -16.33 -59.98
CA ALA A 700 10.92 -16.62 -61.41
C ALA A 700 9.62 -16.23 -62.16
N GLN A 701 8.50 -16.15 -61.45
CA GLN A 701 7.19 -15.78 -62.00
C GLN A 701 6.84 -14.30 -61.77
N VAL A 702 7.66 -13.58 -61.00
CA VAL A 702 7.51 -12.14 -60.79
C VAL A 702 8.12 -11.40 -61.98
N ARG A 703 7.40 -10.39 -62.50
CA ARG A 703 7.89 -9.58 -63.62
C ARG A 703 9.23 -8.93 -63.29
N SER A 704 10.20 -9.02 -64.20
CA SER A 704 11.53 -8.43 -64.05
C SER A 704 11.43 -6.93 -63.73
N GLY A 705 12.18 -6.48 -62.71
CA GLY A 705 12.14 -5.10 -62.19
C GLY A 705 11.10 -4.84 -61.10
N THR A 706 10.22 -5.79 -60.76
CA THR A 706 9.23 -5.61 -59.68
C THR A 706 9.87 -5.77 -58.31
N ILE A 707 9.83 -4.72 -57.48
CA ILE A 707 10.27 -4.78 -56.09
C ILE A 707 9.17 -5.42 -55.24
N VAL A 708 9.39 -6.65 -54.81
CA VAL A 708 8.46 -7.35 -53.90
C VAL A 708 8.72 -6.87 -52.48
N ASN A 709 7.74 -6.16 -51.90
CA ASN A 709 7.74 -5.84 -50.48
C ASN A 709 6.34 -6.01 -49.89
N CYS A 710 6.17 -7.03 -49.06
CA CYS A 710 4.88 -7.37 -48.46
C CYS A 710 4.40 -6.28 -47.50
N VAL A 711 3.19 -5.79 -47.71
CA VAL A 711 2.57 -4.79 -46.82
C VAL A 711 2.38 -5.34 -45.41
N HIS A 712 2.14 -6.64 -45.21
CA HIS A 712 1.86 -7.20 -43.88
C HIS A 712 3.10 -7.43 -43.00
N CYS A 713 4.26 -7.75 -43.58
CA CYS A 713 5.44 -8.17 -42.80
C CYS A 713 6.79 -7.76 -43.40
N GLY A 714 6.81 -6.99 -44.49
CA GLY A 714 8.05 -6.55 -45.14
C GLY A 714 8.79 -7.65 -45.90
N CYS A 715 8.16 -8.82 -46.12
CA CYS A 715 8.77 -9.94 -46.83
C CYS A 715 9.04 -9.64 -48.30
N ARG A 716 10.21 -10.07 -48.80
CA ARG A 716 10.68 -9.90 -50.19
C ARG A 716 10.60 -11.17 -51.05
N GLY A 717 9.88 -12.19 -50.57
CA GLY A 717 9.78 -13.50 -51.18
C GLY A 717 9.90 -14.61 -50.13
N CYS A 718 8.82 -15.36 -49.94
CA CYS A 718 8.71 -16.48 -49.00
C CYS A 718 8.17 -17.75 -49.65
N SER A 719 8.14 -17.79 -50.99
CA SER A 719 7.97 -19.06 -51.70
C SER A 719 9.17 -19.95 -51.43
N SER A 720 8.93 -21.24 -51.25
CA SER A 720 10.01 -22.20 -51.04
C SER A 720 10.83 -22.45 -52.30
N ASP A 721 10.25 -22.17 -53.48
CA ASP A 721 10.88 -22.29 -54.80
C ASP A 721 11.74 -21.06 -55.17
N SER A 722 12.01 -20.16 -54.20
CA SER A 722 12.71 -18.87 -54.40
C SER A 722 14.00 -18.70 -53.60
#